data_AF-A0A1Q3V3M6-F1
#
_entry.id   AF-A0A1Q3V3M6-F1
#
_cell.length_a   1.000
_cell.length_b   1.000
_cell.length_c   1.000
_cell.angle_alpha   90.00
_cell.angle_beta   90.00
_cell.angle_gamma   90.00
#
_symmetry.space_group_name_H-M   'P 1'
#
loop_
_entity.id
_entity.type
_entity.pdbx_description
1 polymer ?
#
loop_
_entity_poly.entity_id
_entity_poly.type
_entity_poly.pdbx_seq_one_letter_code
_entity_poly.pdbx_strand_id
1 'polypeptide(L)'
;MRPEILNPLFAALTDLKGVGPQLAKPLARLGLERVVDVLFHLPTGLISRVPVDRLDQAQAGQTIIVDLTAQDYRPGRSPRAPFGVEAFDAAGDHVRLVYFGRTSGLARKLFPLGETRRVSGRLDLYGDMRQIVHPDHVAEPGDEAGIAEHEPVYPLTEGLTNARLSQLAAVALERRPELAEWIDAPLLASRNWPAWRDAMERAHASPRDEAARDRLAYDEIFASQVALMLIRQGLRNRRGRAVRGDGRLVDALRLPFGLTGAQERVGREIAGDMAQDTPMLRMLQGDVGSGKTLVALRAMLAAVEAGTQAALLAPTEILARQHYATLQSMLAGLPVNLAILTGRDKGRARESTLMGLADGSIDILVGTHAIFQDAVSYRDLSLVVVDEQHRFGVAQRLMLTNKAARPPHLLVMTATPIPRTLLLANHGEMDVSRLDEMPPGRTPVDTRVVSVDRLDEVIDGLARHLASGAQAYWVCPLVAESEASELAAAEDRAALLRARFGEARVGLVHGRMKGPDKDDVMARFEAGEIGVLVATTVIEVGVNVPAASLMIVEHADRFGLAQLHQLRGRVGRGTAKSVCLLLRSQTLSETARERLALMRDTNDGFVIAEKDLELRGGGELLGLKQSGDADYRLATPEQLVRLLPVAHDDARLFVERDGGMEGARGEAVRLCLYLFERDAAVPLLRSG
;
A
#
# COMPACT_ATOMS: atom_id res chain seq x y z
N MET A 1 -3.23 29.02 7.60
CA MET A 1 -2.16 29.36 8.57
C MET A 1 -2.34 28.42 9.75
N ARG A 2 -1.27 27.74 10.19
CA ARG A 2 -1.33 26.74 11.27
C ARG A 2 -1.79 27.39 12.58
N PRO A 3 -2.66 26.76 13.37
CA PRO A 3 -3.05 27.23 14.71
C PRO A 3 -1.83 27.33 15.64
N GLU A 4 -1.72 28.44 16.37
CA GLU A 4 -0.54 28.74 17.19
C GLU A 4 -0.25 27.70 18.28
N ILE A 5 -1.31 27.07 18.82
CA ILE A 5 -1.21 26.01 19.83
C ILE A 5 -0.40 24.79 19.36
N LEU A 6 -0.30 24.57 18.04
CA LEU A 6 0.46 23.46 17.46
C LEU A 6 1.91 23.84 17.14
N ASN A 7 2.28 25.12 17.14
CA ASN A 7 3.64 25.57 16.79
C ASN A 7 4.77 24.85 17.54
N PRO A 8 4.66 24.54 18.86
CA PRO A 8 5.70 23.80 19.57
C PRO A 8 6.01 22.42 18.99
N LEU A 9 5.02 21.75 18.39
CA LEU A 9 5.16 20.43 17.80
C LEU A 9 5.79 20.47 16.39
N PHE A 10 5.66 21.58 15.68
CA PHE A 10 6.19 21.69 14.31
C PHE A 10 7.53 22.43 14.22
N ALA A 11 8.16 22.74 15.37
CA ALA A 11 9.52 23.23 15.42
C ALA A 11 10.50 22.17 14.86
N ALA A 12 11.57 22.62 14.20
CA ALA A 12 12.60 21.73 13.68
C ALA A 12 13.35 21.06 14.84
N LEU A 13 13.71 19.79 14.69
CA LEU A 13 14.48 19.09 15.72
C LEU A 13 15.86 19.72 15.93
N THR A 14 16.44 20.34 14.92
CA THR A 14 17.71 21.07 15.02
C THR A 14 17.66 22.26 15.98
N ASP A 15 16.46 22.77 16.28
CA ASP A 15 16.28 23.85 17.26
C ASP A 15 16.26 23.31 18.70
N LEU A 16 16.17 21.99 18.88
CA LEU A 16 16.26 21.36 20.19
C LEU A 16 17.70 21.32 20.69
N LYS A 17 17.87 21.67 21.96
CA LYS A 17 19.17 21.61 22.63
C LYS A 17 19.72 20.18 22.59
N GLY A 18 20.86 20.02 21.92
CA GLY A 18 21.58 18.77 21.79
C GLY A 18 21.36 18.01 20.47
N VAL A 19 20.50 18.50 19.56
CA VAL A 19 20.41 17.94 18.20
C VAL A 19 21.36 18.71 17.28
N GLY A 20 22.62 18.26 17.21
CA GLY A 20 23.62 18.82 16.30
C GLY A 20 23.55 18.22 14.88
N PRO A 21 24.34 18.74 13.92
CA PRO A 21 24.38 18.27 12.53
C PRO A 21 24.69 16.76 12.37
N GLN A 22 25.41 16.19 13.33
CA GLN A 22 25.74 14.76 13.36
C GLN A 22 24.53 13.87 13.68
N LEU A 23 23.60 14.33 14.51
CA LEU A 23 22.36 13.60 14.86
C LEU A 23 21.23 13.86 13.85
N ALA A 24 21.25 14.99 13.16
CA ALA A 24 20.24 15.32 12.16
C ALA A 24 20.18 14.29 11.02
N LYS A 25 21.33 13.78 10.55
CA LYS A 25 21.37 12.79 9.45
C LYS A 25 20.71 11.45 9.81
N PRO A 26 21.05 10.79 10.94
CA PRO A 26 20.34 9.59 11.39
C PRO A 26 18.84 9.82 11.60
N LEU A 27 18.44 10.95 12.21
CA LEU A 27 17.03 11.27 12.45
C LEU A 27 16.25 11.44 11.14
N ALA A 28 16.82 12.15 10.16
CA ALA A 28 16.21 12.29 8.83
C ALA A 28 16.05 10.95 8.09
N ARG A 29 16.96 9.98 8.30
CA ARG A 29 16.79 8.61 7.74
C ARG A 29 15.59 7.88 8.33
N LEU A 30 15.19 8.21 9.56
CA LEU A 30 13.96 7.73 10.19
C LEU A 30 12.73 8.59 9.83
N GLY A 31 12.89 9.62 9.00
CA GLY A 31 11.81 10.58 8.70
C GLY A 31 11.50 11.54 9.85
N LEU A 32 12.41 11.68 10.82
CA LEU A 32 12.22 12.53 12.01
C LEU A 32 12.92 13.88 11.78
N GLU A 33 12.15 14.92 11.45
CA GLU A 33 12.68 16.27 11.22
C GLU A 33 12.12 17.31 12.18
N ARG A 34 10.94 17.07 12.75
CA ARG A 34 10.22 17.98 13.65
C ARG A 34 9.84 17.28 14.95
N VAL A 35 9.47 18.07 15.96
CA VAL A 35 9.06 17.56 17.28
C VAL A 35 7.88 16.57 17.18
N VAL A 36 6.91 16.86 16.31
CA VAL A 36 5.74 16.00 16.05
C VAL A 36 6.14 14.66 15.47
N ASP A 37 7.19 14.61 14.64
CA ASP A 37 7.64 13.36 14.03
C ASP A 37 8.20 12.44 15.12
N VAL A 38 8.94 12.98 16.11
CA VAL A 38 9.41 12.22 17.28
C VAL A 38 8.26 11.81 18.20
N LEU A 39 7.27 12.69 18.39
CA LEU A 39 6.06 12.40 19.17
C LEU A 39 5.22 11.27 18.55
N PHE A 40 5.27 11.10 17.22
CA PHE A 40 4.58 10.01 16.53
C PHE A 40 5.46 8.76 16.34
N HIS A 41 6.74 8.82 16.72
CA HIS A 41 7.67 7.70 16.68
C HIS A 41 7.51 6.83 17.92
N LEU A 42 6.45 6.03 17.97
CA LEU A 42 6.10 5.22 19.14
C LEU A 42 7.09 4.05 19.36
N PRO A 43 7.31 3.62 20.62
CA PRO A 43 8.13 2.46 20.90
C PRO A 43 7.51 1.17 20.35
N THR A 44 8.33 0.19 20.00
CA THR A 44 7.91 -1.14 19.51
C THR A 44 8.16 -2.25 20.52
N GLY A 45 9.04 -2.01 21.49
CA GLY A 45 9.37 -2.97 22.54
C GLY A 45 9.38 -2.33 23.93
N LEU A 46 9.39 -3.19 24.95
CA LEU A 46 9.53 -2.78 26.34
C LEU A 46 10.51 -3.73 27.01
N ILE A 47 11.61 -3.18 27.53
CA ILE A 47 12.49 -3.92 28.41
C ILE A 47 11.92 -3.81 29.81
N SER A 48 11.55 -4.95 30.39
CA SER A 48 11.13 -5.06 31.78
C SER A 48 12.29 -5.60 32.60
N ARG A 49 12.64 -4.87 33.65
CA ARG A 49 13.70 -5.22 34.59
C ARG A 49 13.10 -5.46 35.96
N VAL A 50 13.50 -6.55 36.58
CA VAL A 50 13.01 -6.92 37.92
C VAL A 50 14.03 -6.43 38.95
N PRO A 51 13.68 -5.50 39.84
CA PRO A 51 14.55 -5.16 40.97
C PRO A 51 14.60 -6.34 41.93
N VAL A 52 15.82 -6.75 42.30
CA VAL A 52 16.06 -7.87 43.21
C VAL A 52 17.09 -7.48 44.26
N ASP A 53 16.79 -7.79 45.52
CA ASP A 53 17.71 -7.54 46.64
C ASP A 53 18.77 -8.65 46.77
N ARG A 54 18.49 -9.82 46.19
CA ARG A 54 19.31 -11.02 46.28
C ARG A 54 19.34 -11.78 44.96
N LEU A 55 20.52 -12.25 44.57
CA LEU A 55 20.79 -13.09 43.41
C LEU A 55 20.28 -14.51 43.64
N ASP A 56 19.33 -14.94 42.82
CA ASP A 56 18.78 -16.30 42.83
C ASP A 56 18.93 -16.96 41.45
N GLN A 57 19.21 -18.26 41.42
CA GLN A 57 19.19 -19.04 40.18
C GLN A 57 17.77 -19.08 39.55
N ALA A 58 16.72 -18.93 40.37
CA ALA A 58 15.34 -18.85 39.87
C ALA A 58 15.10 -17.64 38.93
N GLN A 59 15.96 -16.62 38.99
CA GLN A 59 15.90 -15.43 38.13
C GLN A 59 16.67 -15.60 36.82
N ALA A 60 17.26 -16.77 36.56
CA ALA A 60 18.00 -17.04 35.33
C ALA A 60 17.13 -16.84 34.08
N GLY A 61 17.66 -16.12 33.09
CA GLY A 61 16.98 -15.70 31.88
C GLY A 61 16.23 -14.36 31.99
N GLN A 62 16.14 -13.76 33.18
CA GLN A 62 15.48 -12.47 33.38
C GLN A 62 16.50 -11.31 33.37
N THR A 63 16.06 -10.13 32.94
CA THR A 63 16.81 -8.89 33.16
C THR A 63 16.51 -8.37 34.56
N ILE A 64 17.53 -8.29 35.40
CA ILE A 64 17.40 -7.88 36.81
C ILE A 64 18.09 -6.54 37.06
N ILE A 65 17.66 -5.85 38.12
CA ILE A 65 18.38 -4.72 38.71
C ILE A 65 18.85 -5.16 40.10
N VAL A 66 20.15 -5.16 40.35
CA VAL A 66 20.73 -5.62 41.61
C VAL A 66 21.95 -4.76 41.99
N ASP A 67 22.12 -4.51 43.28
CA ASP A 67 23.30 -3.85 43.82
C ASP A 67 24.44 -4.86 44.01
N LEU A 68 25.56 -4.62 43.34
CA LEU A 68 26.71 -5.53 43.31
C LEU A 68 27.98 -4.82 43.74
N THR A 69 28.74 -5.47 44.62
CA THR A 69 30.05 -5.01 45.06
C THR A 69 31.13 -5.83 44.38
N ALA A 70 31.95 -5.18 43.56
CA ALA A 70 33.06 -5.84 42.86
C ALA A 70 34.20 -6.14 43.83
N GLN A 71 34.70 -7.38 43.84
CA GLN A 71 35.78 -7.79 44.75
C GLN A 71 37.06 -8.25 44.04
N ASP A 72 36.94 -8.85 42.85
CA ASP A 72 38.10 -9.34 42.12
C ASP A 72 37.93 -9.18 40.60
N TYR A 73 39.04 -9.14 39.88
CA TYR A 73 39.08 -9.15 38.43
C TYR A 73 39.70 -10.44 37.92
N ARG A 74 39.01 -11.13 37.03
CA ARG A 74 39.53 -12.30 36.32
C ARG A 74 39.92 -11.92 34.89
N PRO A 75 41.20 -11.63 34.62
CA PRO A 75 41.65 -11.39 33.26
C PRO A 75 41.55 -12.67 32.43
N GLY A 76 41.13 -12.52 31.17
CA GLY A 76 41.11 -13.63 30.22
C GLY A 76 42.52 -14.18 29.94
N ARG A 77 42.62 -15.49 29.71
CA ARG A 77 43.91 -16.18 29.44
C ARG A 77 44.53 -15.85 28.07
N SER A 78 43.84 -15.07 27.23
CA SER A 78 44.31 -14.59 25.94
C SER A 78 43.72 -13.21 25.62
N PRO A 79 44.28 -12.45 24.66
CA PRO A 79 43.75 -11.12 24.27
C PRO A 79 42.31 -11.14 23.72
N ARG A 80 41.78 -12.31 23.36
CA ARG A 80 40.39 -12.51 22.90
C ARG A 80 39.50 -13.19 23.96
N ALA A 81 40.06 -13.62 25.08
CA ALA A 81 39.29 -14.23 26.15
C ALA A 81 38.52 -13.15 26.93
N PRO A 82 37.32 -13.48 27.44
CA PRO A 82 36.51 -12.54 28.18
C PRO A 82 37.20 -12.08 29.47
N PHE A 83 36.95 -10.82 29.84
CA PHE A 83 37.30 -10.25 31.13
C PHE A 83 36.14 -10.43 32.10
N GLY A 84 36.40 -11.00 33.27
CA GLY A 84 35.41 -11.18 34.33
C GLY A 84 35.61 -10.19 35.48
N VAL A 85 34.52 -9.66 36.02
CA VAL A 85 34.48 -8.99 37.33
C VAL A 85 33.72 -9.91 38.28
N GLU A 86 34.35 -10.34 39.35
CA GLU A 86 33.68 -11.11 40.41
C GLU A 86 33.02 -10.12 41.36
N ALA A 87 31.70 -10.21 41.46
CA ALA A 87 30.90 -9.32 42.27
C ALA A 87 29.92 -10.11 43.15
N PHE A 88 29.50 -9.48 44.25
CA PHE A 88 28.61 -10.06 45.23
C PHE A 88 27.47 -9.10 45.55
N ASP A 89 26.27 -9.64 45.79
CA ASP A 89 25.17 -8.85 46.32
C ASP A 89 25.33 -8.60 47.84
N ALA A 90 24.36 -7.90 48.44
CA ALA A 90 24.36 -7.62 49.87
C ALA A 90 24.23 -8.87 50.76
N ALA A 91 23.65 -9.96 50.24
CA ALA A 91 23.53 -11.24 50.95
C ALA A 91 24.80 -12.10 50.85
N GLY A 92 25.77 -11.70 50.03
CA GLY A 92 27.02 -12.44 49.78
C GLY A 92 26.90 -13.50 48.69
N ASP A 93 25.82 -13.48 47.90
CA ASP A 93 25.67 -14.36 46.74
C ASP A 93 26.54 -13.86 45.57
N HIS A 94 27.19 -14.79 44.88
CA HIS A 94 28.20 -14.52 43.87
C HIS A 94 27.61 -14.40 42.45
N VAL A 95 28.11 -13.44 41.67
CA VAL A 95 27.87 -13.32 40.22
C VAL A 95 29.13 -12.85 39.49
N ARG A 96 29.35 -13.38 38.30
CA ARG A 96 30.42 -12.91 37.41
C ARG A 96 29.88 -11.98 36.33
N LEU A 97 30.38 -10.75 36.26
CA LEU A 97 30.11 -9.82 35.16
C LEU A 97 31.11 -10.07 34.03
N VAL A 98 30.64 -10.39 32.84
CA VAL A 98 31.48 -10.84 31.72
C VAL A 98 31.53 -9.77 30.63
N TYR A 99 32.73 -9.33 30.25
CA TYR A 99 32.97 -8.41 29.15
C TYR A 99 33.85 -9.05 28.07
N PHE A 100 33.34 -9.13 26.84
CA PHE A 100 34.09 -9.62 25.68
C PHE A 100 34.81 -8.49 24.92
N GLY A 101 35.97 -8.80 24.33
CA GLY A 101 36.73 -7.86 23.51
C GLY A 101 37.60 -6.87 24.29
N ARG A 102 37.88 -5.69 23.71
CA ARG A 102 38.78 -4.67 24.28
C ARG A 102 38.12 -3.76 25.35
N THR A 103 37.11 -4.25 26.06
CA THR A 103 36.31 -3.50 27.05
C THR A 103 36.75 -3.68 28.49
N SER A 104 37.87 -4.36 28.75
CA SER A 104 38.41 -4.54 30.12
C SER A 104 38.70 -3.22 30.85
N GLY A 105 39.14 -2.18 30.12
CA GLY A 105 39.33 -0.85 30.69
C GLY A 105 38.02 -0.17 31.12
N LEU A 106 36.94 -0.37 30.35
CA LEU A 106 35.61 0.12 30.69
C LEU A 106 35.06 -0.61 31.93
N ALA A 107 35.19 -1.94 31.97
CA ALA A 107 34.74 -2.75 33.10
C ALA A 107 35.40 -2.32 34.43
N ARG A 108 36.72 -2.11 34.42
CA ARG A 108 37.46 -1.62 35.61
C ARG A 108 37.04 -0.21 36.05
N LYS A 109 36.65 0.64 35.10
CA LYS A 109 36.16 1.99 35.40
C LYS A 109 34.75 1.96 36.00
N LEU A 110 33.87 1.10 35.47
CA LEU A 110 32.49 0.97 35.94
C LEU A 110 32.42 0.27 37.30
N PHE A 111 33.30 -0.69 37.55
CA PHE A 111 33.32 -1.52 38.76
C PHE A 111 34.62 -1.43 39.55
N PRO A 112 34.95 -0.30 40.18
CA PRO A 112 36.08 -0.23 41.11
C PRO A 112 35.96 -1.27 42.22
N LEU A 113 37.07 -1.89 42.61
CA LEU A 113 37.08 -2.93 43.64
C LEU A 113 36.70 -2.33 45.01
N GLY A 114 35.82 -3.02 45.72
CA GLY A 114 35.28 -2.61 47.02
C GLY A 114 34.11 -1.62 46.95
N GLU A 115 33.75 -1.13 45.75
CA GLU A 115 32.62 -0.22 45.58
C GLU A 115 31.37 -0.98 45.11
N THR A 116 30.23 -0.61 45.69
CA THR A 116 28.92 -1.08 45.25
C THR A 116 28.45 -0.28 44.03
N ARG A 117 27.80 -0.94 43.09
CA ARG A 117 27.16 -0.36 41.91
C ARG A 117 25.80 -1.00 41.70
N ARG A 118 24.83 -0.20 41.27
CA ARG A 118 23.53 -0.70 40.84
C ARG A 118 23.62 -1.16 39.40
N VAL A 119 23.34 -2.42 39.15
CA VAL A 119 23.61 -3.08 37.85
C VAL A 119 22.30 -3.59 37.25
N SER A 120 22.06 -3.25 35.99
CA SER A 120 21.06 -3.91 35.15
C SER A 120 21.73 -4.88 34.20
N GLY A 121 21.19 -6.08 34.09
CA GLY A 121 21.58 -6.99 33.03
C GLY A 121 20.81 -8.30 33.08
N ARG A 122 20.88 -9.06 31.99
CA ARG A 122 20.33 -10.41 31.95
C ARG A 122 21.17 -11.34 32.81
N LEU A 123 20.55 -11.94 33.83
CA LEU A 123 21.16 -12.97 34.64
C LEU A 123 21.10 -14.29 33.89
N ASP A 124 22.24 -14.86 33.53
CA ASP A 124 22.34 -16.17 32.90
C ASP A 124 23.11 -17.16 33.79
N LEU A 125 22.97 -18.44 33.50
CA LEU A 125 23.74 -19.52 34.14
C LEU A 125 24.72 -20.13 33.14
N TYR A 126 26.00 -20.19 33.51
CA TYR A 126 27.03 -20.93 32.79
C TYR A 126 27.49 -22.11 33.66
N GLY A 127 26.92 -23.29 33.42
CA GLY A 127 26.93 -24.36 34.41
C GLY A 127 26.14 -23.91 35.64
N ASP A 128 26.73 -24.05 36.83
CA ASP A 128 26.12 -23.60 38.09
C ASP A 128 26.48 -22.14 38.46
N MET A 129 27.30 -21.47 37.64
CA MET A 129 27.78 -20.12 37.91
C MET A 129 26.83 -19.07 37.31
N ARG A 130 26.37 -18.16 38.18
CA ARG A 130 25.61 -16.97 37.80
C ARG A 130 26.51 -15.98 37.08
N GLN A 131 26.07 -15.49 35.94
CA GLN A 131 26.80 -14.47 35.18
C GLN A 131 25.87 -13.44 34.57
N ILE A 132 26.37 -12.22 34.42
CA ILE A 132 25.72 -11.17 33.61
C ILE A 132 26.71 -10.80 32.51
N VAL A 133 26.34 -11.10 31.27
CA VAL A 133 27.16 -10.78 30.11
C VAL A 133 26.83 -9.36 29.67
N HIS A 134 27.83 -8.48 29.63
CA HIS A 134 27.70 -7.08 29.26
C HIS A 134 26.50 -6.38 29.91
N PRO A 135 26.57 -6.03 31.21
CA PRO A 135 25.52 -5.27 31.88
C PRO A 135 25.03 -4.07 31.05
N ASP A 136 23.71 -3.93 30.96
CA ASP A 136 23.03 -2.91 30.15
C ASP A 136 23.24 -1.51 30.73
N HIS A 137 23.14 -1.40 32.06
CA HIS A 137 23.29 -0.15 32.81
C HIS A 137 24.07 -0.38 34.10
N VAL A 138 24.89 0.61 34.47
CA VAL A 138 25.66 0.63 35.72
C VAL A 138 25.55 2.04 36.31
N ALA A 139 24.96 2.15 37.49
CA ALA A 139 24.75 3.41 38.21
C ALA A 139 25.36 3.35 39.62
N GLU A 140 25.47 4.52 40.26
CA GLU A 140 25.89 4.60 41.66
C GLU A 140 24.76 4.12 42.60
N PRO A 141 25.08 3.54 43.76
CA PRO A 141 24.08 3.13 44.74
C PRO A 141 23.26 4.35 45.21
N GLY A 142 21.94 4.23 45.24
CA GLY A 142 21.02 5.31 45.64
C GLY A 142 20.54 6.23 44.51
N ASP A 143 21.07 6.09 43.28
CA ASP A 143 20.50 6.73 42.09
C ASP A 143 19.31 5.91 41.55
N GLU A 144 18.19 5.92 42.28
CA GLU A 144 16.96 5.20 41.90
C GLU A 144 16.41 5.67 40.53
N ALA A 145 16.71 6.90 40.13
CA ALA A 145 16.36 7.44 38.82
C ALA A 145 17.25 6.90 37.68
N GLY A 146 18.39 6.30 37.99
CA GLY A 146 19.41 5.90 37.02
C GLY A 146 19.05 4.67 36.19
N ILE A 147 18.20 3.76 36.70
CA ILE A 147 17.80 2.53 35.99
C ILE A 147 16.29 2.33 36.11
N ALA A 148 15.56 2.62 35.02
CA ALA A 148 14.12 2.40 34.96
C ALA A 148 13.77 0.90 34.88
N GLU A 149 12.79 0.48 35.68
CA GLU A 149 12.20 -0.87 35.64
C GLU A 149 11.59 -1.19 34.26
N HIS A 150 11.01 -0.18 33.62
CA HIS A 150 10.38 -0.30 32.32
C HIS A 150 11.02 0.71 31.37
N GLU A 151 11.72 0.22 30.34
CA GLU A 151 12.34 1.07 29.34
C GLU A 151 11.71 0.81 27.96
N PRO A 152 11.05 1.82 27.36
CA PRO A 152 10.54 1.71 26.01
C PRO A 152 11.68 1.61 25.00
N VAL A 153 11.50 0.71 24.02
CA VAL A 153 12.47 0.49 22.94
C VAL A 153 11.88 1.06 21.65
N TYR A 154 12.60 2.00 21.06
CA TYR A 154 12.21 2.66 19.83
C TYR A 154 12.89 2.04 18.61
N PRO A 155 12.27 2.14 17.42
CA PRO A 155 12.98 1.84 16.17
C PRO A 155 14.19 2.76 15.98
N LEU A 156 15.34 2.18 15.59
CA LEU A 156 16.62 2.88 15.47
C LEU A 156 17.22 2.76 14.07
N THR A 157 18.11 3.70 13.73
CA THR A 157 19.01 3.63 12.57
C THR A 157 20.47 3.71 13.03
N GLU A 158 21.39 3.29 12.17
CA GLU A 158 22.84 3.44 12.42
C GLU A 158 23.21 4.87 12.82
N GLY A 159 23.95 4.99 13.92
CA GLY A 159 24.36 6.28 14.50
C GLY A 159 23.39 6.86 15.54
N LEU A 160 22.29 6.17 15.87
CA LEU A 160 21.34 6.58 16.92
C LEU A 160 21.21 5.49 18.00
N THR A 161 21.13 5.89 19.27
CA THR A 161 20.95 4.99 20.42
C THR A 161 19.54 5.12 21.02
N ASN A 162 19.04 4.05 21.67
CA ASN A 162 17.73 4.08 22.34
C ASN A 162 17.65 5.16 23.42
N ALA A 163 18.71 5.32 24.21
CA ALA A 163 18.80 6.37 25.23
C ALA A 163 18.64 7.77 24.62
N ARG A 164 19.27 8.03 23.46
CA ARG A 164 19.18 9.33 22.82
C ARG A 164 17.78 9.60 22.26
N LEU A 165 17.16 8.59 21.66
CA LEU A 165 15.82 8.71 21.12
C LEU A 165 14.77 8.84 22.24
N SER A 166 14.93 8.13 23.35
CA SER A 166 14.09 8.25 24.54
C SER A 166 14.17 9.66 25.15
N GLN A 167 15.36 10.27 25.21
CA GLN A 167 15.51 11.66 25.63
C GLN A 167 14.77 12.63 24.71
N LEU A 168 14.85 12.42 23.39
CA LEU A 168 14.12 13.26 22.43
C LEU A 168 12.60 13.07 22.55
N ALA A 169 12.14 11.84 22.78
CA ALA A 169 10.73 11.54 23.03
C ALA A 169 10.23 12.23 24.31
N ALA A 170 11.01 12.23 25.39
CA ALA A 170 10.67 12.97 26.62
C ALA A 170 10.54 14.48 26.37
N VAL A 171 11.48 15.09 25.63
CA VAL A 171 11.40 16.51 25.25
C VAL A 171 10.20 16.80 24.35
N ALA A 172 9.87 15.89 23.42
CA ALA A 172 8.71 16.03 22.55
C ALA A 172 7.40 15.93 23.35
N LEU A 173 7.34 14.98 24.29
CA LEU A 173 6.24 14.84 25.24
C LEU A 173 6.06 16.13 26.05
N GLU A 174 7.10 16.74 26.61
CA GLU A 174 6.98 18.01 27.37
C GLU A 174 6.34 19.15 26.55
N ARG A 175 6.52 19.15 25.23
CA ARG A 175 5.98 20.16 24.30
C ARG A 175 4.56 19.87 23.82
N ARG A 176 3.94 18.76 24.24
CA ARG A 176 2.59 18.37 23.82
C ARG A 176 1.54 19.34 24.42
N PRO A 177 0.74 20.03 23.58
CA PRO A 177 -0.28 20.96 24.06
C PRO A 177 -1.46 20.21 24.68
N GLU A 178 -2.29 20.94 25.42
CA GLU A 178 -3.62 20.45 25.80
C GLU A 178 -4.58 20.75 24.65
N LEU A 179 -5.12 19.70 24.03
CA LEU A 179 -6.03 19.81 22.88
C LEU A 179 -7.44 19.45 23.31
N ALA A 180 -8.42 20.20 22.79
CA ALA A 180 -9.83 19.87 22.94
C ALA A 180 -10.15 18.53 22.24
N GLU A 181 -11.15 17.83 22.76
CA GLU A 181 -11.56 16.53 22.24
C GLU A 181 -12.32 16.67 20.91
N TRP A 182 -11.93 15.88 19.91
CA TRP A 182 -12.55 15.83 18.57
C TRP A 182 -13.42 14.58 18.35
N ILE A 183 -13.22 13.53 19.14
CA ILE A 183 -14.02 12.30 19.09
C ILE A 183 -15.42 12.58 19.66
N ASP A 184 -16.45 11.99 19.05
CA ASP A 184 -17.80 11.99 19.60
C ASP A 184 -17.82 11.41 21.03
N ALA A 185 -18.47 12.10 21.97
CA ALA A 185 -18.41 11.75 23.40
C ALA A 185 -18.93 10.32 23.71
N PRO A 186 -20.07 9.86 23.15
CA PRO A 186 -20.48 8.45 23.22
C PRO A 186 -19.42 7.46 22.72
N LEU A 187 -18.76 7.75 21.60
CA LEU A 187 -17.73 6.88 21.05
C LEU A 187 -16.52 6.80 21.99
N LEU A 188 -16.02 7.94 22.45
CA LEU A 188 -14.90 8.03 23.39
C LEU A 188 -15.16 7.19 24.66
N ALA A 189 -16.34 7.35 25.24
CA ALA A 189 -16.76 6.61 26.44
C ALA A 189 -16.89 5.10 26.17
N SER A 190 -17.48 4.70 25.05
CA SER A 190 -17.65 3.28 24.71
C SER A 190 -16.34 2.52 24.51
N ARG A 191 -15.27 3.23 24.12
CA ARG A 191 -13.95 2.67 23.85
C ARG A 191 -12.99 2.76 25.04
N ASN A 192 -13.39 3.43 26.12
CA ASN A 192 -12.53 3.72 27.27
C ASN A 192 -11.19 4.37 26.86
N TRP A 193 -11.23 5.22 25.84
CA TRP A 193 -10.01 5.86 25.35
C TRP A 193 -9.60 7.04 26.25
N PRO A 194 -8.28 7.17 26.54
CA PRO A 194 -7.77 8.36 27.21
C PRO A 194 -7.91 9.61 26.34
N ALA A 195 -7.83 10.79 26.94
CA ALA A 195 -7.66 12.05 26.21
C ALA A 195 -6.33 12.03 25.44
N TRP A 196 -6.23 12.78 24.33
CA TRP A 196 -5.07 12.77 23.42
C TRP A 196 -3.72 12.92 24.15
N ARG A 197 -3.63 13.86 25.10
CA ARG A 197 -2.41 14.14 25.87
C ARG A 197 -1.95 12.94 26.69
N ASP A 198 -2.89 12.28 27.36
CA ASP A 198 -2.65 11.09 28.18
C ASP A 198 -2.39 9.87 27.31
N ALA A 199 -3.06 9.76 26.16
CA ALA A 199 -2.83 8.72 25.16
C ALA A 199 -1.37 8.76 24.67
N MET A 200 -0.85 9.95 24.35
CA MET A 200 0.54 10.13 23.92
C MET A 200 1.52 9.70 25.01
N GLU A 201 1.32 10.14 26.25
CA GLU A 201 2.19 9.75 27.36
C GLU A 201 2.18 8.25 27.62
N ARG A 202 0.99 7.64 27.66
CA ARG A 202 0.82 6.19 27.88
C ARG A 202 1.42 5.36 26.76
N ALA A 203 1.25 5.78 25.49
CA ALA A 203 1.79 5.08 24.33
C ALA A 203 3.32 5.10 24.29
N HIS A 204 3.95 6.19 24.73
CA HIS A 204 5.40 6.28 24.87
C HIS A 204 5.94 5.54 26.10
N ALA A 205 5.15 5.44 27.18
CA ALA A 205 5.52 4.68 28.36
C ALA A 205 5.49 3.16 28.12
N SER A 206 4.51 2.67 27.35
CA SER A 206 4.37 1.24 27.10
C SER A 206 3.75 0.94 25.73
N PRO A 207 4.42 0.11 24.89
CA PRO A 207 3.82 -0.39 23.65
C PRO A 207 2.67 -1.38 23.91
N ARG A 208 2.51 -1.88 25.15
CA ARG A 208 1.42 -2.80 25.54
C ARG A 208 0.11 -2.07 25.87
N ASP A 209 0.12 -0.75 25.91
CA ASP A 209 -1.09 0.03 26.15
C ASP A 209 -1.94 0.15 24.87
N GLU A 210 -2.71 -0.90 24.59
CA GLU A 210 -3.54 -0.98 23.38
C GLU A 210 -4.57 0.15 23.33
N ALA A 211 -5.16 0.56 24.45
CA ALA A 211 -6.17 1.62 24.47
C ALA A 211 -5.59 2.98 24.05
N ALA A 212 -4.39 3.31 24.54
CA ALA A 212 -3.70 4.53 24.14
C ALA A 212 -3.28 4.48 22.66
N ARG A 213 -2.70 3.36 22.19
CA ARG A 213 -2.28 3.22 20.80
C ARG A 213 -3.46 3.20 19.82
N ASP A 214 -4.56 2.53 20.17
CA ASP A 214 -5.78 2.52 19.37
C ASP A 214 -6.40 3.91 19.27
N ARG A 215 -6.40 4.67 20.38
CA ARG A 215 -6.86 6.05 20.38
C ARG A 215 -6.08 6.91 19.38
N LEU A 216 -4.75 6.80 19.39
CA LEU A 216 -3.89 7.59 18.51
C LEU A 216 -3.96 7.15 17.04
N ALA A 217 -4.05 5.84 16.79
CA ALA A 217 -4.33 5.29 15.48
C ALA A 217 -5.69 5.77 14.94
N TYR A 218 -6.71 5.77 15.80
CA TYR A 218 -8.04 6.30 15.47
C TYR A 218 -7.96 7.78 15.07
N ASP A 219 -7.25 8.60 15.85
CA ASP A 219 -7.14 10.04 15.58
C ASP A 219 -6.58 10.33 14.17
N GLU A 220 -5.55 9.58 13.76
CA GLU A 220 -4.95 9.71 12.43
C GLU A 220 -5.91 9.27 11.30
N ILE A 221 -6.63 8.17 11.51
CA ILE A 221 -7.62 7.65 10.57
C ILE A 221 -8.79 8.62 10.44
N PHE A 222 -9.31 9.11 11.57
CA PHE A 222 -10.40 10.06 11.64
C PHE A 222 -10.04 11.38 10.92
N ALA A 223 -8.86 11.93 11.17
CA ALA A 223 -8.38 13.13 10.46
C ALA A 223 -8.38 12.92 8.93
N SER A 224 -7.90 11.75 8.49
CA SER A 224 -7.86 11.39 7.08
C SER A 224 -9.27 11.25 6.49
N GLN A 225 -10.19 10.60 7.21
CA GLN A 225 -11.59 10.46 6.78
C GLN A 225 -12.30 11.82 6.71
N VAL A 226 -12.19 12.65 7.74
CA VAL A 226 -12.77 14.01 7.72
C VAL A 226 -12.24 14.82 6.56
N ALA A 227 -10.93 14.82 6.31
CA ALA A 227 -10.34 15.55 5.19
C ALA A 227 -10.93 15.11 3.83
N LEU A 228 -11.06 13.80 3.62
CA LEU A 228 -11.69 13.25 2.42
C LEU A 228 -13.15 13.67 2.30
N MET A 229 -13.91 13.64 3.40
CA MET A 229 -15.32 14.06 3.41
C MET A 229 -15.48 15.56 3.10
N LEU A 230 -14.62 16.42 3.65
CA LEU A 230 -14.65 17.86 3.41
C LEU A 230 -14.26 18.21 1.97
N ILE A 231 -13.23 17.56 1.40
CA ILE A 231 -12.88 17.69 -0.03
C ILE A 231 -14.09 17.32 -0.90
N ARG A 232 -14.78 16.22 -0.57
CA ARG A 232 -15.98 15.78 -1.30
C ARG A 232 -17.14 16.77 -1.17
N GLN A 233 -17.41 17.29 0.03
CA GLN A 233 -18.45 18.30 0.22
C GLN A 233 -18.15 19.56 -0.61
N GLY A 234 -16.90 19.99 -0.65
CA GLY A 234 -16.45 21.08 -1.53
C GLY A 234 -16.68 20.77 -3.02
N LEU A 235 -16.44 19.54 -3.45
CA LEU A 235 -16.72 19.09 -4.83
C LEU A 235 -18.21 18.96 -5.13
N ARG A 236 -19.03 18.47 -4.19
CA ARG A 236 -20.49 18.36 -4.33
C ARG A 236 -21.19 19.73 -4.34
N ASN A 237 -20.68 20.69 -3.58
CA ASN A 237 -21.18 22.06 -3.56
C ASN A 237 -20.88 22.80 -4.88
N ARG A 238 -19.87 22.36 -5.64
CA ARG A 238 -19.69 22.82 -7.02
C ARG A 238 -20.71 22.13 -7.91
N ARG A 239 -21.65 22.92 -8.45
CA ARG A 239 -22.64 22.44 -9.43
C ARG A 239 -21.90 21.84 -10.64
N GLY A 240 -22.12 20.56 -10.87
CA GLY A 240 -21.71 19.86 -12.07
C GLY A 240 -22.65 20.19 -13.23
N ARG A 241 -22.64 19.32 -14.24
CA ARG A 241 -23.56 19.38 -15.38
C ARG A 241 -24.32 18.07 -15.43
N ALA A 242 -25.64 18.10 -15.39
CA ALA A 242 -26.43 16.93 -15.74
C ALA A 242 -26.16 16.51 -17.20
N VAL A 243 -25.71 15.28 -17.38
CA VAL A 243 -25.49 14.62 -18.66
C VAL A 243 -26.62 13.63 -18.89
N ARG A 244 -27.46 13.92 -19.88
CA ARG A 244 -28.61 13.08 -20.27
C ARG A 244 -28.47 12.73 -21.75
N GLY A 245 -28.03 11.50 -22.01
CA GLY A 245 -28.05 10.94 -23.35
C GLY A 245 -29.47 10.68 -23.83
N ASP A 246 -29.68 10.78 -25.15
CA ASP A 246 -30.96 10.47 -25.81
C ASP A 246 -31.06 8.98 -26.21
N GLY A 247 -30.00 8.20 -25.99
CA GLY A 247 -29.91 6.78 -26.31
C GLY A 247 -29.57 6.48 -27.77
N ARG A 248 -29.52 7.49 -28.64
CA ARG A 248 -29.38 7.30 -30.09
C ARG A 248 -28.09 6.58 -30.50
N LEU A 249 -26.97 6.92 -29.87
CA LEU A 249 -25.67 6.29 -30.13
C LEU A 249 -25.53 4.98 -29.36
N VAL A 250 -26.05 4.93 -28.13
CA VAL A 250 -26.01 3.71 -27.30
C VAL A 250 -26.80 2.57 -27.95
N ASP A 251 -28.01 2.84 -28.44
CA ASP A 251 -28.89 1.85 -29.08
C ASP A 251 -28.40 1.44 -30.47
N ALA A 252 -27.60 2.29 -31.11
CA ALA A 252 -27.00 2.01 -32.42
C ALA A 252 -25.73 1.14 -32.34
N LEU A 253 -25.22 0.84 -31.14
CA LEU A 253 -24.11 -0.09 -30.94
C LEU A 253 -24.49 -1.50 -31.39
N ARG A 254 -23.75 -2.04 -32.36
CA ARG A 254 -23.91 -3.42 -32.82
C ARG A 254 -22.88 -4.32 -32.14
N LEU A 255 -23.29 -4.94 -31.03
CA LEU A 255 -22.45 -5.86 -30.29
C LEU A 255 -22.67 -7.31 -30.78
N PRO A 256 -21.60 -8.13 -30.88
CA PRO A 256 -21.72 -9.55 -31.24
C PRO A 256 -22.27 -10.43 -30.11
N PHE A 257 -22.63 -9.83 -28.97
CA PHE A 257 -23.14 -10.51 -27.77
C PHE A 257 -24.18 -9.64 -27.06
N GLY A 258 -25.07 -10.27 -26.29
CA GLY A 258 -25.99 -9.56 -25.40
C GLY A 258 -25.31 -9.06 -24.13
N LEU A 259 -25.86 -7.99 -23.56
CA LEU A 259 -25.42 -7.49 -22.25
C LEU A 259 -25.81 -8.48 -21.14
N THR A 260 -24.99 -8.54 -20.10
CA THR A 260 -25.36 -9.24 -18.85
C THR A 260 -26.32 -8.39 -18.02
N GLY A 261 -27.07 -9.02 -17.09
CA GLY A 261 -27.93 -8.29 -16.17
C GLY A 261 -27.15 -7.30 -15.31
N ALA A 262 -25.93 -7.68 -14.92
CA ALA A 262 -25.00 -6.80 -14.22
C ALA A 262 -24.59 -5.58 -15.07
N GLN A 263 -24.26 -5.76 -16.36
CA GLN A 263 -23.89 -4.67 -17.26
C GLN A 263 -25.05 -3.69 -17.51
N GLU A 264 -26.29 -4.19 -17.60
CA GLU A 264 -27.47 -3.35 -17.73
C GLU A 264 -27.76 -2.56 -16.45
N ARG A 265 -27.75 -3.24 -15.30
CA ARG A 265 -27.99 -2.62 -13.98
C ARG A 265 -26.97 -1.52 -13.71
N VAL A 266 -25.69 -1.83 -13.84
CA VAL A 266 -24.60 -0.86 -13.64
C VAL A 266 -24.64 0.27 -14.66
N GLY A 267 -24.99 -0.01 -15.92
CA GLY A 267 -25.20 1.03 -16.92
C GLY A 267 -26.30 2.02 -16.53
N ARG A 268 -27.41 1.53 -15.95
CA ARG A 268 -28.50 2.38 -15.44
C ARG A 268 -28.08 3.20 -14.21
N GLU A 269 -27.31 2.61 -13.29
CA GLU A 269 -26.76 3.33 -12.13
C GLU A 269 -25.89 4.52 -12.58
N ILE A 270 -24.93 4.28 -13.48
CA ILE A 270 -24.03 5.33 -14.00
C ILE A 270 -24.83 6.41 -14.73
N ALA A 271 -25.78 6.03 -15.59
CA ALA A 271 -26.62 7.00 -16.31
C ALA A 271 -27.48 7.83 -15.36
N GLY A 272 -28.02 7.22 -14.30
CA GLY A 272 -28.82 7.91 -13.28
C GLY A 272 -28.03 8.96 -12.51
N ASP A 273 -26.78 8.65 -12.14
CA ASP A 273 -25.87 9.58 -11.47
C ASP A 273 -25.40 10.69 -12.40
N MET A 274 -25.07 10.35 -13.66
CA MET A 274 -24.70 11.33 -14.67
C MET A 274 -25.82 12.33 -14.96
N ALA A 275 -27.08 11.92 -14.82
CA ALA A 275 -28.25 12.78 -15.02
C ALA A 275 -28.51 13.80 -13.89
N GLN A 276 -27.72 13.77 -12.81
CA GLN A 276 -27.81 14.70 -11.68
C GLN A 276 -26.95 15.95 -11.89
N ASP A 277 -27.29 17.05 -11.19
CA ASP A 277 -26.50 18.29 -11.20
C ASP A 277 -25.24 18.22 -10.30
N THR A 278 -25.01 17.10 -9.63
CA THR A 278 -23.82 16.83 -8.82
C THR A 278 -22.86 15.93 -9.60
N PRO A 279 -21.55 16.25 -9.66
CA PRO A 279 -20.58 15.39 -10.33
C PRO A 279 -20.58 13.98 -9.74
N MET A 280 -20.65 12.98 -10.62
CA MET A 280 -20.58 11.57 -10.23
C MET A 280 -19.14 11.23 -9.85
N LEU A 281 -18.96 10.48 -8.77
CA LEU A 281 -17.68 9.88 -8.38
C LEU A 281 -17.90 8.39 -8.10
N ARG A 282 -17.72 7.56 -9.12
CA ARG A 282 -18.10 6.14 -9.07
C ARG A 282 -16.95 5.24 -9.46
N MET A 283 -16.79 4.14 -8.72
CA MET A 283 -15.90 3.04 -9.06
C MET A 283 -16.68 1.89 -9.68
N LEU A 284 -16.30 1.53 -10.91
CA LEU A 284 -16.72 0.34 -11.61
C LEU A 284 -15.76 -0.81 -11.30
N GLN A 285 -16.20 -1.73 -10.44
CA GLN A 285 -15.48 -2.95 -10.12
C GLN A 285 -16.01 -4.12 -10.94
N GLY A 286 -15.10 -4.95 -11.43
CA GLY A 286 -15.46 -6.19 -12.09
C GLY A 286 -14.22 -6.97 -12.46
N ASP A 287 -14.36 -8.28 -12.60
CA ASP A 287 -13.23 -9.13 -12.96
C ASP A 287 -12.70 -8.82 -14.37
N VAL A 288 -11.50 -9.30 -14.68
CA VAL A 288 -10.88 -9.17 -16.00
C VAL A 288 -11.80 -9.79 -17.05
N GLY A 289 -12.33 -8.96 -17.95
CA GLY A 289 -13.24 -9.40 -19.00
C GLY A 289 -14.73 -9.44 -18.64
N SER A 290 -15.14 -8.87 -17.50
CA SER A 290 -16.56 -8.66 -17.15
C SER A 290 -17.28 -7.62 -18.01
N GLY A 291 -16.57 -6.95 -18.94
CA GLY A 291 -17.12 -5.94 -19.84
C GLY A 291 -17.06 -4.50 -19.31
N LYS A 292 -16.15 -4.18 -18.39
CA LYS A 292 -15.94 -2.80 -17.86
C LYS A 292 -15.82 -1.74 -18.97
N THR A 293 -15.00 -2.01 -19.98
CA THR A 293 -14.79 -1.08 -21.12
C THR A 293 -16.10 -0.78 -21.87
N LEU A 294 -17.01 -1.76 -21.99
CA LEU A 294 -18.29 -1.56 -22.65
C LEU A 294 -19.22 -0.66 -21.82
N VAL A 295 -19.28 -0.88 -20.52
CA VAL A 295 -20.04 -0.03 -19.59
C VAL A 295 -19.52 1.41 -19.64
N ALA A 296 -18.20 1.60 -19.62
CA ALA A 296 -17.57 2.91 -19.77
C ALA A 296 -17.86 3.55 -21.14
N LEU A 297 -17.82 2.78 -22.23
CA LEU A 297 -18.17 3.28 -23.56
C LEU A 297 -19.61 3.80 -23.62
N ARG A 298 -20.57 3.09 -23.04
CA ARG A 298 -21.97 3.54 -22.98
C ARG A 298 -22.11 4.86 -22.22
N ALA A 299 -21.36 5.03 -21.12
CA ALA A 299 -21.32 6.29 -20.38
C ALA A 299 -20.70 7.44 -21.21
N MET A 300 -19.61 7.17 -21.94
CA MET A 300 -19.00 8.15 -22.85
C MET A 300 -19.94 8.52 -23.99
N LEU A 301 -20.67 7.57 -24.57
CA LEU A 301 -21.68 7.86 -25.60
C LEU A 301 -22.81 8.75 -25.07
N ALA A 302 -23.29 8.52 -23.84
CA ALA A 302 -24.28 9.41 -23.23
C ALA A 302 -23.77 10.85 -23.07
N ALA A 303 -22.47 11.04 -22.80
CA ALA A 303 -21.85 12.36 -22.80
C ALA A 303 -21.81 12.99 -24.20
N VAL A 304 -21.50 12.21 -25.23
CA VAL A 304 -21.50 12.67 -26.63
C VAL A 304 -22.92 13.03 -27.10
N GLU A 305 -23.92 12.23 -26.75
CA GLU A 305 -25.34 12.51 -27.02
C GLU A 305 -25.80 13.82 -26.36
N ALA A 306 -25.27 14.14 -25.17
CA ALA A 306 -25.53 15.41 -24.49
C ALA A 306 -24.74 16.61 -25.05
N GLY A 307 -24.03 16.43 -26.17
CA GLY A 307 -23.24 17.45 -26.86
C GLY A 307 -21.94 17.82 -26.15
N THR A 308 -21.35 16.89 -25.41
CA THR A 308 -20.10 17.09 -24.66
C THR A 308 -19.05 16.05 -25.00
N GLN A 309 -17.82 16.29 -24.57
CA GLN A 309 -16.67 15.42 -24.80
C GLN A 309 -16.42 14.51 -23.59
N ALA A 310 -15.83 13.35 -23.86
CA ALA A 310 -15.37 12.42 -22.85
C ALA A 310 -13.88 12.07 -23.02
N ALA A 311 -13.25 11.65 -21.93
CA ALA A 311 -11.87 11.18 -21.94
C ALA A 311 -11.73 9.81 -21.26
N LEU A 312 -10.90 8.94 -21.83
CA LEU A 312 -10.48 7.67 -21.22
C LEU A 312 -8.97 7.67 -20.99
N LEU A 313 -8.58 7.58 -19.73
CA LEU A 313 -7.21 7.58 -19.27
C LEU A 313 -6.74 6.16 -18.99
N ALA A 314 -5.60 5.79 -19.58
CA ALA A 314 -4.94 4.51 -19.36
C ALA A 314 -3.51 4.69 -18.81
N PRO A 315 -3.02 3.78 -17.94
CA PRO A 315 -1.73 3.90 -17.24
C PRO A 315 -0.52 3.83 -18.18
N THR A 316 -0.66 3.09 -19.28
CA THR A 316 0.42 2.83 -20.23
C THR A 316 -0.05 3.10 -21.64
N GLU A 317 0.89 3.43 -22.52
CA GLU A 317 0.62 3.64 -23.94
C GLU A 317 0.01 2.41 -24.60
N ILE A 318 0.47 1.22 -24.21
CA ILE A 318 -0.03 -0.05 -24.75
C ILE A 318 -1.52 -0.21 -24.43
N LEU A 319 -1.91 0.04 -23.17
CA LEU A 319 -3.31 -0.06 -22.77
C LEU A 319 -4.16 1.03 -23.43
N ALA A 320 -3.63 2.26 -23.58
CA ALA A 320 -4.31 3.33 -24.30
C ALA A 320 -4.60 2.95 -25.77
N ARG A 321 -3.61 2.38 -26.48
CA ARG A 321 -3.78 1.92 -27.87
C ARG A 321 -4.76 0.76 -27.97
N GLN A 322 -4.74 -0.16 -27.01
CA GLN A 322 -5.69 -1.27 -26.95
C GLN A 322 -7.13 -0.80 -26.74
N HIS A 323 -7.35 0.15 -25.81
CA HIS A 323 -8.66 0.77 -25.64
C HIS A 323 -9.08 1.49 -26.91
N TYR A 324 -8.20 2.30 -27.52
CA TYR A 324 -8.49 2.97 -28.78
C TYR A 324 -8.93 2.00 -29.88
N ALA A 325 -8.17 0.92 -30.12
CA ALA A 325 -8.52 -0.09 -31.13
C ALA A 325 -9.85 -0.81 -30.81
N THR A 326 -10.07 -1.15 -29.54
CA THR A 326 -11.31 -1.81 -29.09
C THR A 326 -12.51 -0.89 -29.30
N LEU A 327 -12.42 0.36 -28.86
CA LEU A 327 -13.48 1.36 -29.01
C LEU A 327 -13.71 1.70 -30.48
N GLN A 328 -12.65 1.82 -31.28
CA GLN A 328 -12.77 2.09 -32.72
C GLN A 328 -13.55 0.99 -33.45
N SER A 329 -13.34 -0.28 -33.08
CA SER A 329 -14.11 -1.39 -33.67
C SER A 329 -15.58 -1.39 -33.20
N MET A 330 -15.84 -1.09 -31.92
CA MET A 330 -17.20 -1.00 -31.38
C MET A 330 -17.99 0.20 -31.93
N LEU A 331 -17.30 1.31 -32.24
CA LEU A 331 -17.87 2.54 -32.79
C LEU A 331 -18.00 2.52 -34.32
N ALA A 332 -17.62 1.43 -34.99
CA ALA A 332 -17.64 1.34 -36.44
C ALA A 332 -19.05 1.62 -37.01
N GLY A 333 -19.15 2.66 -37.85
CA GLY A 333 -20.42 3.08 -38.46
C GLY A 333 -21.24 4.09 -37.63
N LEU A 334 -20.76 4.49 -36.46
CA LEU A 334 -21.35 5.58 -35.67
C LEU A 334 -20.68 6.91 -35.99
N PRO A 335 -21.43 8.04 -35.96
CA PRO A 335 -20.87 9.37 -36.17
C PRO A 335 -20.20 9.88 -34.88
N VAL A 336 -19.13 9.20 -34.44
CA VAL A 336 -18.37 9.53 -33.23
C VAL A 336 -16.89 9.60 -33.58
N ASN A 337 -16.29 10.77 -33.34
CA ASN A 337 -14.88 11.03 -33.60
C ASN A 337 -14.05 10.63 -32.38
N LEU A 338 -13.36 9.49 -32.50
CA LEU A 338 -12.42 8.97 -31.51
C LEU A 338 -10.99 9.38 -31.86
N ALA A 339 -10.24 9.88 -30.90
CA ALA A 339 -8.81 10.19 -31.05
C ALA A 339 -7.97 9.54 -29.94
N ILE A 340 -6.65 9.47 -30.18
CA ILE A 340 -5.68 9.00 -29.20
C ILE A 340 -4.57 10.03 -28.98
N LEU A 341 -4.16 10.25 -27.72
CA LEU A 341 -3.02 11.09 -27.36
C LEU A 341 -2.11 10.38 -26.35
N THR A 342 -0.89 10.07 -26.78
CA THR A 342 0.15 9.40 -26.00
C THR A 342 1.45 10.22 -26.01
N GLY A 343 2.44 9.79 -25.21
CA GLY A 343 3.75 10.46 -25.13
C GLY A 343 4.58 10.36 -26.42
N ARG A 344 4.28 9.41 -27.32
CA ARG A 344 5.00 9.22 -28.60
C ARG A 344 4.46 10.08 -29.73
N ASP A 345 3.25 10.61 -29.62
CA ASP A 345 2.65 11.42 -30.68
C ASP A 345 3.36 12.78 -30.76
N LYS A 346 3.93 13.09 -31.93
CA LYS A 346 4.74 14.29 -32.17
C LYS A 346 4.31 15.00 -33.47
N GLY A 347 4.63 16.29 -33.54
CA GLY A 347 4.42 17.11 -34.74
C GLY A 347 2.94 17.28 -35.09
N ARG A 348 2.64 17.27 -36.40
CA ARG A 348 1.33 17.68 -36.95
C ARG A 348 0.14 16.84 -36.47
N ALA A 349 0.32 15.54 -36.23
CA ALA A 349 -0.75 14.67 -35.74
C ALA A 349 -1.21 15.06 -34.32
N ARG A 350 -0.25 15.42 -33.47
CA ARG A 350 -0.51 15.92 -32.12
C ARG A 350 -1.22 17.27 -32.17
N GLU A 351 -0.72 18.20 -32.97
CA GLU A 351 -1.34 19.53 -33.14
C GLU A 351 -2.79 19.42 -33.63
N SER A 352 -3.05 18.57 -34.62
CA SER A 352 -4.40 18.31 -35.12
C SER A 352 -5.32 17.76 -34.02
N THR A 353 -4.80 16.89 -33.16
CA THR A 353 -5.57 16.34 -32.04
C THR A 353 -5.89 17.41 -31.00
N LEU A 354 -4.91 18.26 -30.65
CA LEU A 354 -5.12 19.35 -29.68
C LEU A 354 -6.11 20.39 -30.21
N MET A 355 -6.03 20.74 -31.50
CA MET A 355 -7.00 21.64 -32.14
C MET A 355 -8.40 21.03 -32.16
N GLY A 356 -8.51 19.76 -32.53
CA GLY A 356 -9.80 19.06 -32.57
C GLY A 356 -10.47 18.89 -31.21
N LEU A 357 -9.68 18.81 -30.13
CA LEU A 357 -10.22 18.81 -28.77
C LEU A 357 -10.72 20.20 -28.36
N ALA A 358 -9.99 21.25 -28.71
CA ALA A 358 -10.32 22.62 -28.36
C ALA A 358 -11.52 23.16 -29.15
N ASP A 359 -11.72 22.73 -30.40
CA ASP A 359 -12.87 23.11 -31.23
C ASP A 359 -14.10 22.19 -31.04
N GLY A 360 -13.90 21.02 -30.41
CA GLY A 360 -14.95 20.04 -30.13
C GLY A 360 -15.27 19.09 -31.28
N SER A 361 -14.45 19.02 -32.32
CA SER A 361 -14.59 18.03 -33.40
C SER A 361 -14.22 16.61 -32.95
N ILE A 362 -13.43 16.45 -31.88
CA ILE A 362 -13.14 15.16 -31.25
C ILE A 362 -14.13 14.93 -30.09
N ASP A 363 -14.89 13.84 -30.15
CA ASP A 363 -15.90 13.51 -29.15
C ASP A 363 -15.31 12.74 -27.96
N ILE A 364 -14.42 11.79 -28.23
CA ILE A 364 -13.80 10.92 -27.22
C ILE A 364 -12.28 10.91 -27.40
N LEU A 365 -11.55 11.22 -26.32
CA LEU A 365 -10.09 11.11 -26.29
C LEU A 365 -9.64 9.91 -25.46
N VAL A 366 -8.86 9.02 -26.04
CA VAL A 366 -8.12 7.99 -25.30
C VAL A 366 -6.69 8.46 -25.10
N GLY A 367 -6.12 8.32 -23.90
CA GLY A 367 -4.73 8.73 -23.72
C GLY A 367 -4.09 8.29 -22.43
N THR A 368 -2.82 8.67 -22.29
CA THR A 368 -2.03 8.43 -21.08
C THR A 368 -1.92 9.70 -20.24
N HIS A 369 -0.94 9.75 -19.33
CA HIS A 369 -0.58 10.97 -18.59
C HIS A 369 -0.34 12.21 -19.48
N ALA A 370 -0.16 12.05 -20.79
CA ALA A 370 -0.10 13.14 -21.76
C ALA A 370 -1.35 14.05 -21.73
N ILE A 371 -2.53 13.53 -21.34
CA ILE A 371 -3.77 14.30 -21.22
C ILE A 371 -3.67 15.42 -20.18
N PHE A 372 -2.83 15.27 -19.15
CA PHE A 372 -2.70 16.27 -18.07
C PHE A 372 -1.87 17.50 -18.47
N GLN A 373 -1.16 17.46 -19.59
CA GLN A 373 -0.25 18.54 -19.97
C GLN A 373 -1.02 19.85 -20.21
N ASP A 374 -0.42 20.99 -19.87
CA ASP A 374 -1.08 22.30 -19.94
C ASP A 374 -1.68 22.61 -21.31
N ALA A 375 -1.00 22.17 -22.38
CA ALA A 375 -1.44 22.36 -23.77
C ALA A 375 -2.73 21.61 -24.17
N VAL A 376 -3.20 20.65 -23.36
CA VAL A 376 -4.45 19.93 -23.63
C VAL A 376 -5.62 20.73 -23.09
N SER A 377 -6.49 21.19 -23.98
CA SER A 377 -7.70 21.96 -23.69
C SER A 377 -8.89 21.32 -24.40
N TYR A 378 -9.99 21.12 -23.67
CA TYR A 378 -11.25 20.62 -24.21
C TYR A 378 -12.20 21.79 -24.44
N ARG A 379 -13.07 21.67 -25.44
CA ARG A 379 -14.20 22.60 -25.60
C ARG A 379 -15.19 22.44 -24.45
N ASP A 380 -15.55 21.20 -24.12
CA ASP A 380 -16.56 20.90 -23.10
C ASP A 380 -16.45 19.45 -22.59
N LEU A 381 -15.58 19.22 -21.61
CA LEU A 381 -15.35 17.90 -21.01
C LEU A 381 -16.36 17.64 -19.88
N SER A 382 -17.18 16.58 -20.01
CA SER A 382 -18.21 16.25 -19.00
C SER A 382 -17.99 14.91 -18.30
N LEU A 383 -17.25 13.97 -18.90
CA LEU A 383 -16.95 12.66 -18.30
C LEU A 383 -15.47 12.31 -18.47
N VAL A 384 -14.87 11.84 -17.39
CA VAL A 384 -13.54 11.21 -17.41
C VAL A 384 -13.65 9.78 -16.89
N VAL A 385 -13.15 8.85 -17.68
CA VAL A 385 -12.98 7.44 -17.33
C VAL A 385 -11.51 7.20 -17.03
N VAL A 386 -11.19 6.58 -15.90
CA VAL A 386 -9.82 6.19 -15.54
C VAL A 386 -9.75 4.67 -15.41
N ASP A 387 -8.89 4.02 -16.20
CA ASP A 387 -8.65 2.58 -16.11
C ASP A 387 -7.39 2.25 -15.29
N GLU A 388 -7.43 1.14 -14.55
CA GLU A 388 -6.36 0.65 -13.68
C GLU A 388 -5.82 1.73 -12.71
N GLN A 389 -6.71 2.14 -11.80
CA GLN A 389 -6.55 3.25 -10.86
C GLN A 389 -5.22 3.29 -10.08
N HIS A 390 -4.59 2.14 -9.80
CA HIS A 390 -3.47 2.01 -8.87
C HIS A 390 -2.21 2.80 -9.25
N ARG A 391 -2.16 3.42 -10.43
CA ARG A 391 -1.04 4.27 -10.87
C ARG A 391 -1.32 5.77 -10.86
N PHE A 392 -2.55 6.21 -10.60
CA PHE A 392 -2.95 7.61 -10.68
C PHE A 392 -3.35 8.16 -9.31
N GLY A 393 -2.53 9.07 -8.75
CA GLY A 393 -2.73 9.64 -7.41
C GLY A 393 -3.94 10.58 -7.29
N VAL A 394 -4.32 10.93 -6.05
CA VAL A 394 -5.41 11.89 -5.74
C VAL A 394 -5.19 13.24 -6.43
N ALA A 395 -3.95 13.76 -6.42
CA ALA A 395 -3.60 15.07 -6.99
C ALA A 395 -3.81 15.16 -8.51
N GLN A 396 -3.53 14.09 -9.27
CA GLN A 396 -3.71 14.07 -10.72
C GLN A 396 -5.21 14.10 -11.09
N ARG A 397 -6.08 13.47 -10.28
CA ARG A 397 -7.53 13.52 -10.48
C ARG A 397 -8.09 14.93 -10.32
N LEU A 398 -7.59 15.69 -9.33
CA LEU A 398 -7.95 17.10 -9.14
C LEU A 398 -7.50 17.98 -10.32
N MET A 399 -6.38 17.65 -10.98
CA MET A 399 -5.93 18.37 -12.17
C MET A 399 -6.90 18.23 -13.34
N LEU A 400 -7.57 17.09 -13.51
CA LEU A 400 -8.62 16.91 -14.54
C LEU A 400 -9.86 17.72 -14.23
N THR A 401 -10.23 17.84 -12.94
CA THR A 401 -11.31 18.73 -12.53
C THR A 401 -11.03 20.19 -12.90
N ASN A 402 -9.76 20.60 -12.90
CA ASN A 402 -9.34 21.95 -13.29
C ASN A 402 -9.24 22.17 -14.81
N LYS A 403 -9.27 21.10 -15.62
CA LYS A 403 -9.23 21.18 -17.10
C LYS A 403 -10.59 21.46 -17.73
N ALA A 404 -11.68 21.27 -16.98
CA ALA A 404 -13.03 21.52 -17.43
C ALA A 404 -13.57 22.81 -16.78
N ALA A 405 -14.41 23.54 -17.52
CA ALA A 405 -15.06 24.75 -17.00
C ALA A 405 -16.01 24.45 -15.81
N ARG A 406 -16.53 23.22 -15.75
CA ARG A 406 -17.30 22.67 -14.63
C ARG A 406 -16.70 21.32 -14.24
N PRO A 407 -16.79 20.89 -12.97
CA PRO A 407 -16.29 19.58 -12.57
C PRO A 407 -16.94 18.46 -13.42
N PRO A 408 -16.15 17.63 -14.13
CA PRO A 408 -16.69 16.53 -14.91
C PRO A 408 -17.10 15.37 -13.99
N HIS A 409 -17.97 14.50 -14.47
CA HIS A 409 -18.22 13.19 -13.87
C HIS A 409 -16.94 12.35 -13.95
N LEU A 410 -16.65 11.58 -12.90
CA LEU A 410 -15.49 10.71 -12.81
C LEU A 410 -15.93 9.26 -12.60
N LEU A 411 -15.59 8.41 -13.57
CA LEU A 411 -15.79 6.96 -13.51
C LEU A 411 -14.42 6.29 -13.44
N VAL A 412 -14.18 5.50 -12.40
CA VAL A 412 -12.91 4.80 -12.21
C VAL A 412 -13.12 3.31 -12.35
N MET A 413 -12.31 2.64 -13.18
CA MET A 413 -12.38 1.20 -13.41
C MET A 413 -11.20 0.50 -12.74
N THR A 414 -11.47 -0.65 -12.14
CA THR A 414 -10.41 -1.52 -11.64
C THR A 414 -10.72 -2.98 -11.95
N ALA A 415 -9.71 -3.72 -12.37
CA ALA A 415 -9.82 -5.16 -12.61
C ALA A 415 -9.56 -5.99 -11.35
N THR A 416 -8.86 -5.42 -10.36
CA THR A 416 -8.70 -6.04 -9.05
C THR A 416 -9.85 -5.61 -8.16
N PRO A 417 -10.64 -6.54 -7.63
CA PRO A 417 -11.54 -6.23 -6.55
C PRO A 417 -10.75 -5.60 -5.40
N ILE A 418 -11.12 -4.39 -5.01
CA ILE A 418 -10.52 -3.71 -3.86
C ILE A 418 -11.48 -3.93 -2.70
N PRO A 419 -11.02 -4.48 -1.55
CA PRO A 419 -11.83 -4.60 -0.36
C PRO A 419 -12.45 -3.25 0.01
N ARG A 420 -13.69 -3.25 0.48
CA ARG A 420 -14.41 -2.01 0.82
C ARG A 420 -13.64 -1.15 1.82
N THR A 421 -12.95 -1.77 2.77
CA THR A 421 -12.09 -1.09 3.75
C THR A 421 -10.94 -0.33 3.08
N LEU A 422 -10.27 -0.94 2.09
CA LEU A 422 -9.22 -0.27 1.32
C LEU A 422 -9.74 0.87 0.44
N LEU A 423 -10.93 0.67 -0.14
CA LEU A 423 -11.63 1.71 -0.89
C LEU A 423 -11.90 2.94 0.00
N LEU A 424 -12.45 2.72 1.19
CA LEU A 424 -12.76 3.78 2.16
C LEU A 424 -11.48 4.48 2.66
N ALA A 425 -10.39 3.74 2.89
CA ALA A 425 -9.14 4.29 3.39
C ALA A 425 -8.46 5.21 2.36
N ASN A 426 -8.34 4.76 1.11
CA ASN A 426 -7.54 5.43 0.09
C ASN A 426 -8.35 6.41 -0.77
N HIS A 427 -9.67 6.19 -0.85
CA HIS A 427 -10.52 6.89 -1.81
C HIS A 427 -11.79 7.47 -1.19
N GLY A 428 -12.02 7.24 0.10
CA GLY A 428 -13.26 7.61 0.78
C GLY A 428 -14.47 6.86 0.23
N GLU A 429 -15.67 7.38 0.49
CA GLU A 429 -16.92 6.92 -0.14
C GLU A 429 -16.94 7.37 -1.61
N MET A 430 -16.58 6.45 -2.50
CA MET A 430 -17.01 6.44 -3.89
C MET A 430 -18.19 5.48 -4.01
N ASP A 431 -19.17 5.82 -4.84
CA ASP A 431 -20.22 4.86 -5.18
C ASP A 431 -19.59 3.68 -5.91
N VAL A 432 -19.95 2.45 -5.54
CA VAL A 432 -19.37 1.25 -6.13
C VAL A 432 -20.42 0.51 -6.94
N SER A 433 -20.17 0.39 -8.24
CA SER A 433 -20.91 -0.54 -9.10
C SER A 433 -20.11 -1.80 -9.29
N ARG A 434 -20.74 -2.96 -9.09
CA ARG A 434 -20.12 -4.28 -9.25
C ARG A 434 -20.69 -5.01 -10.47
N LEU A 435 -19.80 -5.44 -11.35
CA LEU A 435 -20.08 -6.41 -12.40
C LEU A 435 -19.78 -7.82 -11.85
N ASP A 436 -20.81 -8.43 -11.27
CA ASP A 436 -20.84 -9.76 -10.64
C ASP A 436 -21.21 -10.89 -11.60
N GLU A 437 -21.51 -10.58 -12.86
CA GLU A 437 -21.81 -11.55 -13.92
C GLU A 437 -20.74 -11.53 -15.01
N MET A 438 -20.33 -12.72 -15.46
CA MET A 438 -19.44 -12.86 -16.62
C MET A 438 -20.24 -12.91 -17.93
N PRO A 439 -19.72 -12.34 -19.03
CA PRO A 439 -20.39 -12.42 -20.33
C PRO A 439 -20.61 -13.87 -20.79
N PRO A 440 -21.72 -14.15 -21.50
CA PRO A 440 -22.00 -15.48 -22.03
C PRO A 440 -20.87 -15.98 -22.95
N GLY A 441 -20.51 -17.26 -22.82
CA GLY A 441 -19.46 -17.90 -23.61
C GLY A 441 -18.09 -18.01 -22.93
N ARG A 442 -17.89 -17.37 -21.76
CA ARG A 442 -16.70 -17.59 -20.93
C ARG A 442 -16.85 -18.78 -20.00
N THR A 443 -15.81 -19.62 -19.95
CA THR A 443 -15.72 -20.75 -19.01
C THR A 443 -14.75 -20.41 -17.86
N PRO A 444 -15.05 -20.80 -16.61
CA PRO A 444 -14.13 -20.63 -15.49
C PRO A 444 -12.79 -21.32 -15.76
N VAL A 445 -11.70 -20.71 -15.30
CA VAL A 445 -10.35 -21.25 -15.48
C VAL A 445 -10.11 -22.42 -14.51
N ASP A 446 -9.75 -23.58 -15.04
CA ASP A 446 -9.37 -24.76 -14.23
C ASP A 446 -8.00 -24.50 -13.60
N THR A 447 -7.99 -24.15 -12.32
CA THR A 447 -6.77 -23.78 -11.59
C THR A 447 -6.25 -24.98 -10.81
N ARG A 448 -4.96 -25.31 -10.97
CA ARG A 448 -4.32 -26.45 -10.30
C ARG A 448 -2.99 -26.05 -9.69
N VAL A 449 -2.73 -26.55 -8.48
CA VAL A 449 -1.46 -26.35 -7.79
C VAL A 449 -0.61 -27.62 -7.93
N VAL A 450 0.61 -27.49 -8.44
CA VAL A 450 1.50 -28.62 -8.76
C VAL A 450 2.88 -28.39 -8.13
N SER A 451 3.55 -29.44 -7.65
CA SER A 451 4.93 -29.32 -7.16
C SER A 451 5.88 -29.03 -8.32
N VAL A 452 6.88 -28.17 -8.11
CA VAL A 452 7.94 -27.91 -9.10
C VAL A 452 8.72 -29.18 -9.48
N ASP A 453 8.71 -30.22 -8.64
CA ASP A 453 9.35 -31.52 -8.97
C ASP A 453 8.71 -32.22 -10.17
N ARG A 454 7.46 -31.84 -10.52
CA ARG A 454 6.73 -32.38 -11.68
C ARG A 454 6.86 -31.47 -12.91
N LEU A 455 7.89 -30.63 -12.95
CA LEU A 455 8.12 -29.68 -14.04
C LEU A 455 8.19 -30.36 -15.41
N ASP A 456 8.83 -31.53 -15.51
CA ASP A 456 8.92 -32.29 -16.76
C ASP A 456 7.53 -32.69 -17.28
N GLU A 457 6.64 -33.14 -16.38
CA GLU A 457 5.24 -33.46 -16.73
C GLU A 457 4.46 -32.22 -17.21
N VAL A 458 4.76 -31.05 -16.63
CA VAL A 458 4.17 -29.77 -17.04
C VAL A 458 4.65 -29.37 -18.43
N ILE A 459 5.94 -29.55 -18.72
CA ILE A 459 6.51 -29.30 -20.05
C ILE A 459 5.93 -30.26 -21.09
N ASP A 460 5.72 -31.53 -20.76
CA ASP A 460 5.05 -32.48 -21.67
C ASP A 460 3.56 -32.15 -21.84
N GLY A 461 2.90 -31.63 -20.80
CA GLY A 461 1.57 -31.03 -20.89
C GLY A 461 1.53 -29.85 -21.86
N LEU A 462 2.49 -28.93 -21.74
CA LEU A 462 2.67 -27.80 -22.65
C LEU A 462 2.92 -28.26 -24.09
N ALA A 463 3.71 -29.31 -24.31
CA ALA A 463 3.94 -29.88 -25.64
C ALA A 463 2.63 -30.29 -26.33
N ARG A 464 1.74 -30.99 -25.60
CA ARG A 464 0.41 -31.39 -26.10
C ARG A 464 -0.48 -30.18 -26.35
N HIS A 465 -0.41 -29.18 -25.48
CA HIS A 465 -1.17 -27.93 -25.63
C HIS A 465 -0.79 -27.20 -26.91
N LEU A 466 0.52 -27.01 -27.17
CA LEU A 466 1.03 -26.37 -28.38
C LEU A 466 0.72 -27.18 -29.65
N ALA A 467 0.71 -28.51 -29.56
CA ALA A 467 0.35 -29.37 -30.69
C ALA A 467 -1.10 -29.17 -31.16
N SER A 468 -1.99 -28.67 -30.28
CA SER A 468 -3.37 -28.32 -30.64
C SER A 468 -3.51 -26.96 -31.34
N GLY A 469 -2.40 -26.23 -31.52
CA GLY A 469 -2.39 -24.86 -32.07
C GLY A 469 -2.74 -23.78 -31.05
N ALA A 470 -2.96 -24.15 -29.79
CA ALA A 470 -3.20 -23.22 -28.70
C ALA A 470 -1.91 -22.61 -28.17
N GLN A 471 -2.01 -21.46 -27.53
CA GLN A 471 -0.87 -20.72 -26.99
C GLN A 471 -0.84 -20.75 -25.45
N ALA A 472 0.32 -20.47 -24.87
CA ALA A 472 0.53 -20.48 -23.43
C ALA A 472 1.38 -19.31 -22.93
N TYR A 473 1.08 -18.87 -21.71
CA TYR A 473 1.93 -17.98 -20.93
C TYR A 473 2.74 -18.78 -19.91
N TRP A 474 4.01 -18.40 -19.74
CA TRP A 474 4.90 -18.95 -18.73
C TRP A 474 5.53 -17.83 -17.92
N VAL A 475 5.20 -17.73 -16.64
CA VAL A 475 5.60 -16.64 -15.75
C VAL A 475 6.67 -17.09 -14.77
N CYS A 476 7.79 -16.38 -14.76
CA CYS A 476 8.87 -16.59 -13.80
C CYS A 476 8.86 -15.47 -12.73
N PRO A 477 8.86 -15.82 -11.42
CA PRO A 477 8.87 -14.84 -10.33
C PRO A 477 10.18 -14.07 -10.21
N LEU A 478 10.12 -12.93 -9.53
CA LEU A 478 11.27 -12.19 -9.06
C LEU A 478 11.96 -12.99 -7.94
N VAL A 479 13.27 -13.19 -8.04
CA VAL A 479 14.08 -13.65 -6.91
C VAL A 479 14.59 -12.39 -6.21
N ALA A 480 14.15 -12.17 -4.97
CA ALA A 480 14.63 -11.08 -4.16
C ALA A 480 16.10 -11.31 -3.80
N GLU A 481 17.02 -10.75 -4.60
CA GLU A 481 18.42 -10.45 -4.21
C GLU A 481 19.17 -9.58 -5.25
N SER A 482 18.72 -9.47 -6.51
CA SER A 482 19.13 -8.39 -7.43
C SER A 482 18.36 -8.43 -8.75
N GLU A 483 18.21 -7.29 -9.42
CA GLU A 483 17.63 -7.22 -10.77
C GLU A 483 18.44 -8.00 -11.83
N ALA A 484 19.69 -8.35 -11.53
CA ALA A 484 20.54 -9.18 -12.41
C ALA A 484 20.14 -10.66 -12.36
N SER A 485 19.65 -11.14 -11.21
CA SER A 485 19.14 -12.52 -11.05
C SER A 485 17.78 -12.73 -11.72
N GLU A 486 17.02 -11.65 -11.98
CA GLU A 486 15.69 -11.68 -12.61
C GLU A 486 15.73 -12.10 -14.08
N LEU A 487 16.70 -11.54 -14.81
CA LEU A 487 16.89 -11.78 -16.23
C LEU A 487 17.29 -13.24 -16.46
N ALA A 488 18.22 -13.73 -15.64
CA ALA A 488 18.76 -15.08 -15.74
C ALA A 488 17.66 -16.15 -15.65
N ALA A 489 16.73 -16.06 -14.68
CA ALA A 489 15.70 -17.10 -14.51
C ALA A 489 14.73 -17.21 -15.70
N ALA A 490 14.31 -16.07 -16.27
CA ALA A 490 13.43 -16.07 -17.44
C ALA A 490 14.18 -16.46 -18.73
N GLU A 491 15.44 -16.03 -18.87
CA GLU A 491 16.32 -16.41 -19.99
C GLU A 491 16.64 -17.91 -19.97
N ASP A 492 17.00 -18.46 -18.81
CA ASP A 492 17.28 -19.89 -18.63
C ASP A 492 16.05 -20.74 -18.97
N ARG A 493 14.87 -20.31 -18.49
CA ARG A 493 13.62 -21.00 -18.84
C ARG A 493 13.32 -20.91 -20.32
N ALA A 494 13.46 -19.73 -20.93
CA ALA A 494 13.27 -19.55 -22.35
C ALA A 494 14.25 -20.41 -23.16
N ALA A 495 15.52 -20.48 -22.78
CA ALA A 495 16.53 -21.32 -23.42
C ALA A 495 16.15 -22.81 -23.35
N LEU A 496 15.71 -23.29 -22.18
CA LEU A 496 15.25 -24.67 -22.01
C LEU A 496 14.03 -24.98 -22.88
N LEU A 497 13.03 -24.09 -22.91
CA LEU A 497 11.84 -24.27 -23.73
C LEU A 497 12.16 -24.16 -25.23
N ARG A 498 13.10 -23.29 -25.65
CA ARG A 498 13.60 -23.21 -27.04
C ARG A 498 14.29 -24.49 -27.46
N ALA A 499 15.11 -25.09 -26.60
CA ALA A 499 15.74 -26.37 -26.88
C ALA A 499 14.70 -27.49 -27.10
N ARG A 500 13.56 -27.44 -26.39
CA ARG A 500 12.48 -28.43 -26.49
C ARG A 500 11.52 -28.19 -27.66
N PHE A 501 11.15 -26.93 -27.93
CA PHE A 501 10.05 -26.57 -28.83
C PHE A 501 10.49 -25.84 -30.12
N GLY A 502 11.74 -25.40 -30.19
CA GLY A 502 12.32 -24.60 -31.27
C GLY A 502 12.31 -23.10 -30.97
N GLU A 503 13.35 -22.40 -31.44
CA GLU A 503 13.56 -20.94 -31.32
C GLU A 503 12.31 -20.12 -31.72
N ALA A 504 11.72 -20.45 -32.88
CA ALA A 504 10.62 -19.67 -33.43
C ALA A 504 9.32 -19.71 -32.59
N ARG A 505 9.13 -20.74 -31.75
CA ARG A 505 7.89 -20.95 -30.99
C ARG A 505 7.92 -20.37 -29.56
N VAL A 506 9.06 -19.86 -29.10
CA VAL A 506 9.22 -19.38 -27.72
C VAL A 506 9.69 -17.92 -27.70
N GLY A 507 8.79 -17.04 -27.28
CA GLY A 507 9.06 -15.62 -27.04
C GLY A 507 9.51 -15.38 -25.61
N LEU A 508 10.34 -14.35 -25.41
CA LEU A 508 10.78 -13.89 -24.10
C LEU A 508 10.44 -12.40 -23.95
N VAL A 509 9.81 -12.03 -22.83
CA VAL A 509 9.49 -10.65 -22.49
C VAL A 509 9.93 -10.32 -21.07
N HIS A 510 10.77 -9.30 -20.90
CA HIS A 510 11.21 -8.84 -19.58
C HIS A 510 11.25 -7.31 -19.47
N GLY A 511 11.34 -6.79 -18.24
CA GLY A 511 11.30 -5.36 -17.93
C GLY A 511 12.31 -4.50 -18.70
N ARG A 512 13.54 -5.00 -18.88
CA ARG A 512 14.67 -4.31 -19.53
C ARG A 512 14.64 -4.27 -21.06
N MET A 513 13.70 -4.95 -21.72
CA MET A 513 13.59 -4.87 -23.18
C MET A 513 13.22 -3.46 -23.62
N LYS A 514 13.79 -2.98 -24.73
CA LYS A 514 13.38 -1.72 -25.33
C LYS A 514 11.94 -1.85 -25.82
N GLY A 515 11.17 -0.76 -25.73
CA GLY A 515 9.76 -0.74 -26.13
C GLY A 515 9.49 -1.41 -27.48
N PRO A 516 10.20 -1.05 -28.57
CA PRO A 516 10.00 -1.65 -29.89
C PRO A 516 10.22 -3.16 -29.94
N ASP A 517 11.24 -3.68 -29.26
CA ASP A 517 11.56 -5.12 -29.25
C ASP A 517 10.48 -5.91 -28.50
N LYS A 518 9.95 -5.31 -27.42
CA LYS A 518 8.84 -5.85 -26.65
C LYS A 518 7.55 -5.88 -27.49
N ASP A 519 7.28 -4.79 -28.20
CA ASP A 519 6.11 -4.65 -29.07
C ASP A 519 6.14 -5.69 -30.21
N ASP A 520 7.31 -5.96 -30.82
CA ASP A 520 7.48 -6.98 -31.86
C ASP A 520 7.19 -8.40 -31.36
N VAL A 521 7.79 -8.81 -30.23
CA VAL A 521 7.56 -10.13 -29.64
C VAL A 521 6.08 -10.32 -29.30
N MET A 522 5.43 -9.28 -28.75
CA MET A 522 4.02 -9.34 -28.43
C MET A 522 3.13 -9.44 -29.67
N ALA A 523 3.45 -8.71 -30.76
CA ALA A 523 2.71 -8.79 -32.02
C ALA A 523 2.80 -10.18 -32.64
N ARG A 524 3.98 -10.80 -32.62
CA ARG A 524 4.20 -12.17 -33.12
C ARG A 524 3.49 -13.22 -32.28
N PHE A 525 3.43 -13.01 -30.97
CA PHE A 525 2.60 -13.84 -30.09
C PHE A 525 1.12 -13.65 -30.38
N GLU A 526 0.61 -12.43 -30.54
CA GLU A 526 -0.80 -12.20 -30.90
C GLU A 526 -1.19 -12.82 -32.26
N ALA A 527 -0.27 -12.80 -33.24
CA ALA A 527 -0.44 -13.42 -34.55
C ALA A 527 -0.40 -14.96 -34.55
N GLY A 528 -0.06 -15.60 -33.41
CA GLY A 528 0.04 -17.05 -33.31
C GLY A 528 1.36 -17.65 -33.80
N GLU A 529 2.35 -16.83 -34.18
CA GLU A 529 3.67 -17.31 -34.61
C GLU A 529 4.47 -17.91 -33.44
N ILE A 530 4.31 -17.31 -32.26
CA ILE A 530 4.92 -17.77 -31.02
C ILE A 530 3.90 -18.60 -30.25
N GLY A 531 4.23 -19.84 -29.89
CA GLY A 531 3.35 -20.72 -29.12
C GLY A 531 3.40 -20.46 -27.61
N VAL A 532 4.57 -20.08 -27.08
CA VAL A 532 4.78 -19.84 -25.64
C VAL A 532 5.45 -18.50 -25.42
N LEU A 533 4.85 -17.68 -24.56
CA LEU A 533 5.46 -16.44 -24.09
C LEU A 533 6.01 -16.62 -22.68
N VAL A 534 7.32 -16.61 -22.54
CA VAL A 534 8.01 -16.57 -21.25
C VAL A 534 8.13 -15.13 -20.80
N ALA A 535 7.68 -14.82 -19.60
CA ALA A 535 7.74 -13.47 -19.06
C ALA A 535 8.12 -13.43 -17.58
N THR A 536 8.77 -12.35 -17.16
CA THR A 536 8.85 -12.01 -15.74
C THR A 536 7.50 -11.47 -15.24
N THR A 537 7.37 -11.26 -13.93
CA THR A 537 6.16 -10.76 -13.24
C THR A 537 5.53 -9.49 -13.86
N VAL A 538 6.29 -8.80 -14.72
CA VAL A 538 5.84 -7.71 -15.59
C VAL A 538 5.04 -8.24 -16.81
N ILE A 539 4.00 -9.06 -16.59
CA ILE A 539 2.86 -9.12 -17.54
C ILE A 539 1.96 -7.90 -17.27
N GLU A 540 2.57 -6.72 -17.35
CA GLU A 540 1.88 -5.42 -17.44
C GLU A 540 1.31 -5.19 -18.84
N VAL A 541 1.72 -5.99 -19.82
CA VAL A 541 1.27 -5.81 -21.19
C VAL A 541 -0.14 -6.39 -21.29
N GLY A 542 -1.13 -5.49 -21.32
CA GLY A 542 -2.57 -5.74 -21.37
C GLY A 542 -3.09 -6.61 -22.51
N VAL A 543 -2.21 -7.26 -23.28
CA VAL A 543 -2.55 -7.92 -24.54
C VAL A 543 -3.52 -9.06 -24.28
N ASN A 544 -4.66 -8.95 -24.95
CA ASN A 544 -5.70 -9.96 -24.96
C ASN A 544 -5.40 -10.91 -26.10
N VAL A 545 -4.92 -12.12 -25.81
CA VAL A 545 -4.68 -13.17 -26.82
C VAL A 545 -5.72 -14.28 -26.62
N PRO A 546 -6.83 -14.30 -27.39
CA PRO A 546 -7.92 -15.27 -27.18
C PRO A 546 -7.48 -16.73 -27.33
N ALA A 547 -6.46 -17.00 -28.14
CA ALA A 547 -5.88 -18.33 -28.34
C ALA A 547 -4.99 -18.80 -27.17
N ALA A 548 -4.58 -17.90 -26.28
CA ALA A 548 -3.83 -18.24 -25.07
C ALA A 548 -4.76 -18.81 -23.99
N SER A 549 -4.72 -20.13 -23.83
CA SER A 549 -5.61 -20.89 -22.93
C SER A 549 -4.87 -21.62 -21.81
N LEU A 550 -3.55 -21.54 -21.75
CA LEU A 550 -2.74 -22.13 -20.67
C LEU A 550 -1.88 -21.04 -20.00
N MET A 551 -2.00 -20.92 -18.68
CA MET A 551 -1.16 -20.06 -17.84
C MET A 551 -0.33 -20.94 -16.92
N ILE A 552 0.99 -20.78 -16.93
CA ILE A 552 1.92 -21.49 -16.04
C ILE A 552 2.66 -20.45 -15.21
N VAL A 553 2.59 -20.54 -13.88
CA VAL A 553 3.27 -19.63 -12.96
C VAL A 553 4.26 -20.42 -12.12
N GLU A 554 5.55 -20.19 -12.33
CA GLU A 554 6.62 -20.74 -11.48
C GLU A 554 6.64 -20.08 -10.10
N HIS A 555 7.10 -20.81 -9.08
CA HIS A 555 7.11 -20.44 -7.67
C HIS A 555 5.93 -19.54 -7.25
N ALA A 556 4.71 -20.00 -7.56
CA ALA A 556 3.46 -19.30 -7.28
C ALA A 556 3.31 -18.95 -5.78
N ASP A 557 3.97 -19.71 -4.90
CA ASP A 557 4.07 -19.45 -3.46
C ASP A 557 4.70 -18.10 -3.07
N ARG A 558 5.45 -17.48 -3.99
CA ARG A 558 6.08 -16.17 -3.80
C ARG A 558 5.21 -14.99 -4.22
N PHE A 559 4.10 -15.23 -4.91
CA PHE A 559 3.22 -14.17 -5.39
C PHE A 559 2.12 -13.83 -4.38
N GLY A 560 1.69 -12.57 -4.39
CA GLY A 560 0.46 -12.15 -3.71
C GLY A 560 -0.79 -12.69 -4.43
N LEU A 561 -1.91 -12.85 -3.71
CA LEU A 561 -3.14 -13.39 -4.32
C LEU A 561 -3.66 -12.50 -5.45
N ALA A 562 -3.63 -11.18 -5.28
CA ALA A 562 -4.05 -10.24 -6.32
C ALA A 562 -3.24 -10.41 -7.62
N GLN A 563 -1.92 -10.63 -7.52
CA GLN A 563 -1.07 -10.87 -8.68
C GLN A 563 -1.40 -12.20 -9.37
N LEU A 564 -1.57 -13.27 -8.59
CA LEU A 564 -1.98 -14.58 -9.12
C LEU A 564 -3.34 -14.51 -9.82
N HIS A 565 -4.31 -13.77 -9.25
CA HIS A 565 -5.61 -13.54 -9.86
C HIS A 565 -5.51 -12.78 -11.19
N GLN A 566 -4.72 -11.70 -11.24
CA GLN A 566 -4.46 -10.97 -12.48
C GLN A 566 -3.83 -11.85 -13.56
N LEU A 567 -2.83 -12.67 -13.20
CA LEU A 567 -2.18 -13.61 -14.11
C LEU A 567 -3.19 -14.66 -14.61
N ARG A 568 -3.99 -15.25 -13.72
CA ARG A 568 -5.06 -16.19 -14.10
C ARG A 568 -6.05 -15.56 -15.08
N GLY A 569 -6.42 -14.30 -14.88
CA GLY A 569 -7.33 -13.55 -15.77
C GLY A 569 -6.76 -13.20 -17.15
N ARG A 570 -5.48 -13.49 -17.42
CA ARG A 570 -4.89 -13.36 -18.77
C ARG A 570 -5.33 -14.48 -19.71
N VAL A 571 -5.72 -15.64 -19.18
CA VAL A 571 -6.31 -16.75 -19.95
C VAL A 571 -7.83 -16.80 -19.75
N GLY A 572 -8.54 -17.64 -20.50
CA GLY A 572 -10.02 -17.73 -20.42
C GLY A 572 -10.75 -16.63 -21.20
N ARG A 573 -10.09 -16.06 -22.21
CA ARG A 573 -10.66 -14.98 -23.03
C ARG A 573 -11.41 -15.45 -24.28
N GLY A 574 -11.13 -16.67 -24.75
CA GLY A 574 -11.86 -17.34 -25.83
C GLY A 574 -12.89 -18.35 -25.31
N THR A 575 -13.47 -19.12 -26.22
CA THR A 575 -14.41 -20.23 -25.91
C THR A 575 -13.71 -21.50 -25.45
N ALA A 576 -12.39 -21.59 -25.64
CA ALA A 576 -11.59 -22.74 -25.24
C ALA A 576 -11.48 -22.85 -23.71
N LYS A 577 -11.60 -24.09 -23.19
CA LYS A 577 -11.38 -24.38 -21.77
C LYS A 577 -9.95 -23.98 -21.39
N SER A 578 -9.83 -23.04 -20.47
CA SER A 578 -8.53 -22.52 -20.05
C SER A 578 -8.06 -23.12 -18.74
N VAL A 579 -6.74 -23.27 -18.59
CA VAL A 579 -6.09 -23.91 -17.44
C VAL A 579 -5.03 -22.97 -16.86
N CYS A 580 -4.99 -22.87 -15.54
CA CYS A 580 -3.94 -22.15 -14.81
C CYS A 580 -3.18 -23.12 -13.89
N LEU A 581 -1.89 -23.33 -14.16
CA LEU A 581 -0.99 -24.16 -13.38
C LEU A 581 -0.12 -23.29 -12.48
N LEU A 582 -0.27 -23.45 -11.17
CA LEU A 582 0.50 -22.78 -10.14
C LEU A 582 1.57 -23.75 -9.62
N LEU A 583 2.83 -23.54 -10.00
CA LEU A 583 3.93 -24.38 -9.58
C LEU A 583 4.45 -23.88 -8.23
N ARG A 584 4.39 -24.73 -7.21
CA ARG A 584 4.86 -24.41 -5.86
C ARG A 584 6.22 -25.03 -5.56
N SER A 585 6.98 -24.36 -4.70
CA SER A 585 8.17 -24.93 -4.08
C SER A 585 7.85 -26.13 -3.16
N GLN A 586 8.89 -26.87 -2.75
CA GLN A 586 8.77 -27.99 -1.81
C GLN A 586 8.39 -27.50 -0.40
N THR A 587 8.98 -26.38 0.03
CA THR A 587 8.80 -25.80 1.36
C THR A 587 7.82 -24.63 1.31
N LEU A 588 6.61 -24.85 1.84
CA LEU A 588 5.57 -23.83 1.92
C LEU A 588 5.39 -23.34 3.36
N SER A 589 5.36 -22.01 3.53
CA SER A 589 4.77 -21.42 4.74
C SER A 589 3.28 -21.74 4.81
N GLU A 590 2.71 -21.67 6.01
CA GLU A 590 1.26 -21.83 6.21
C GLU A 590 0.47 -20.81 5.40
N THR A 591 0.90 -19.54 5.42
CA THR A 591 0.30 -18.45 4.63
C THR A 591 0.38 -18.68 3.12
N ALA A 592 1.46 -19.26 2.59
CA ALA A 592 1.57 -19.57 1.17
C ALA A 592 0.64 -20.73 0.77
N ARG A 593 0.48 -21.72 1.65
CA ARG A 593 -0.44 -22.85 1.45
C ARG A 593 -1.89 -22.38 1.38
N GLU A 594 -2.31 -21.53 2.32
CA GLU A 594 -3.67 -20.97 2.35
C GLU A 594 -3.97 -20.12 1.10
N ARG A 595 -3.02 -19.25 0.69
CA ARG A 595 -3.17 -18.45 -0.53
C ARG A 595 -3.34 -19.33 -1.78
N LEU A 596 -2.49 -20.33 -1.98
CA LEU A 596 -2.59 -21.23 -3.14
C LEU A 596 -3.86 -22.07 -3.12
N ALA A 597 -4.33 -22.50 -1.95
CA ALA A 597 -5.60 -23.21 -1.81
C ALA A 597 -6.77 -22.30 -2.22
N LEU A 598 -6.78 -21.05 -1.76
CA LEU A 598 -7.82 -20.09 -2.13
C LEU A 598 -7.87 -19.84 -3.63
N MET A 599 -6.72 -19.66 -4.30
CA MET A 599 -6.65 -19.49 -5.75
C MET A 599 -7.21 -20.69 -6.54
N ARG A 600 -7.12 -21.90 -5.98
CA ARG A 600 -7.66 -23.13 -6.58
C ARG A 600 -9.17 -23.22 -6.36
N ASP A 601 -9.63 -22.86 -5.16
CA ASP A 601 -10.99 -23.16 -4.70
C ASP A 601 -12.02 -22.11 -5.17
N THR A 602 -11.60 -20.88 -5.48
CA THR A 602 -12.50 -19.83 -5.98
C THR A 602 -11.96 -19.13 -7.24
N ASN A 603 -12.88 -18.83 -8.16
CA ASN A 603 -12.62 -17.94 -9.31
C ASN A 603 -13.06 -16.49 -9.02
N ASP A 604 -13.76 -16.26 -7.92
CA ASP A 604 -14.29 -14.94 -7.56
C ASP A 604 -13.16 -14.04 -7.02
N GLY A 605 -12.81 -13.03 -7.82
CA GLY A 605 -11.79 -12.05 -7.46
C GLY A 605 -12.11 -11.27 -6.18
N PHE A 606 -13.39 -11.09 -5.83
CA PHE A 606 -13.80 -10.35 -4.63
C PHE A 606 -13.46 -11.13 -3.36
N VAL A 607 -13.81 -12.41 -3.33
CA VAL A 607 -13.43 -13.32 -2.25
C VAL A 607 -11.91 -13.41 -2.13
N ILE A 608 -11.21 -13.45 -3.26
CA ILE A 608 -9.74 -13.46 -3.28
C ILE A 608 -9.17 -12.19 -2.66
N ALA A 609 -9.70 -11.02 -2.99
CA ALA A 609 -9.21 -9.74 -2.48
C ALA A 609 -9.46 -9.54 -0.98
N GLU A 610 -10.64 -9.94 -0.47
CA GLU A 610 -10.94 -9.89 0.96
C GLU A 610 -10.02 -10.83 1.76
N LYS A 611 -9.77 -12.04 1.25
CA LYS A 611 -8.84 -12.96 1.90
C LYS A 611 -7.37 -12.56 1.73
N ASP A 612 -7.00 -11.90 0.63
CA ASP A 612 -5.64 -11.32 0.49
C ASP A 612 -5.38 -10.25 1.54
N LEU A 613 -6.39 -9.42 1.82
CA LEU A 613 -6.35 -8.44 2.90
C LEU A 613 -6.17 -9.10 4.28
N GLU A 614 -6.92 -10.16 4.56
CA GLU A 614 -6.81 -10.91 5.83
C GLU A 614 -5.45 -11.63 5.97
N LEU A 615 -5.03 -12.37 4.93
CA LEU A 615 -3.88 -13.28 4.96
C LEU A 615 -2.53 -12.57 4.94
N ARG A 616 -2.43 -11.38 4.34
CA ARG A 616 -1.17 -10.64 4.35
C ARG A 616 -0.81 -10.13 5.76
N GLY A 617 -1.80 -10.04 6.66
CA GLY A 617 -1.71 -9.05 7.72
C GLY A 617 -1.60 -7.66 7.09
N GLY A 618 -1.96 -6.62 7.81
CA GLY A 618 -2.00 -5.35 7.12
C GLY A 618 -0.60 -4.81 6.75
N GLY A 619 0.50 -5.43 7.17
CA GLY A 619 1.89 -4.99 6.91
C GLY A 619 2.25 -4.72 5.44
N GLU A 620 1.54 -5.29 4.46
CA GLU A 620 1.70 -5.02 3.03
C GLU A 620 0.47 -4.36 2.38
N LEU A 621 -0.51 -3.90 3.17
CA LEU A 621 -1.75 -3.26 2.69
C LEU A 621 -1.51 -2.06 1.78
N LEU A 622 -0.33 -1.48 1.92
CA LEU A 622 0.03 -0.20 1.39
C LEU A 622 1.29 -0.41 0.57
N GLY A 623 1.11 -0.75 -0.71
CA GLY A 623 2.08 -0.41 -1.75
C GLY A 623 2.26 1.11 -1.91
N LEU A 624 2.26 1.87 -0.80
CA LEU A 624 2.41 3.32 -0.65
C LEU A 624 3.85 3.78 -0.90
N LYS A 625 4.58 3.11 -1.80
CA LYS A 625 5.52 3.85 -2.64
C LYS A 625 4.77 4.52 -3.80
N GLN A 626 3.58 5.05 -3.54
CA GLN A 626 2.91 5.95 -4.46
C GLN A 626 3.44 7.35 -4.16
N SER A 627 4.07 7.95 -5.16
CA SER A 627 4.57 9.31 -5.09
C SER A 627 3.41 10.29 -4.78
N GLY A 628 3.27 10.70 -3.52
CA GLY A 628 2.51 11.90 -3.14
C GLY A 628 1.40 11.76 -2.09
N ASP A 629 1.02 10.57 -1.60
CA ASP A 629 0.07 10.43 -0.48
C ASP A 629 0.82 10.28 0.85
N ALA A 630 0.37 10.96 1.92
CA ALA A 630 1.02 10.91 3.23
C ALA A 630 0.69 9.59 3.95
N ASP A 631 1.73 8.81 4.26
CA ASP A 631 1.68 7.55 5.00
C ASP A 631 0.96 7.69 6.36
N TYR A 632 0.24 6.65 6.77
CA TYR A 632 -0.22 6.48 8.16
C TYR A 632 1.01 6.17 9.02
N ARG A 633 1.28 7.01 10.03
CA ARG A 633 2.45 6.93 10.92
C ARG A 633 2.15 6.18 12.21
N LEU A 634 0.91 6.25 12.70
CA LEU A 634 0.49 5.71 13.99
C LEU A 634 -0.36 4.46 13.83
N ALA A 635 -1.31 4.47 12.89
CA ALA A 635 -2.20 3.36 12.67
C ALA A 635 -1.45 2.18 12.06
N THR A 636 -1.34 1.07 12.80
CA THR A 636 -0.92 -0.17 12.16
C THR A 636 -1.99 -0.61 11.17
N PRO A 637 -1.60 -1.36 10.16
CA PRO A 637 -2.58 -1.82 9.19
C PRO A 637 -3.70 -2.73 9.76
N GLU A 638 -3.43 -3.50 10.82
CA GLU A 638 -4.47 -4.25 11.55
C GLU A 638 -5.45 -3.30 12.25
N GLN A 639 -4.92 -2.24 12.87
CA GLN A 639 -5.73 -1.19 13.48
C GLN A 639 -6.55 -0.45 12.41
N LEU A 640 -5.99 -0.19 11.23
CA LEU A 640 -6.71 0.43 10.12
C LEU A 640 -7.93 -0.39 9.74
N VAL A 641 -7.80 -1.70 9.56
CA VAL A 641 -8.95 -2.58 9.23
C VAL A 641 -10.03 -2.52 10.32
N ARG A 642 -9.63 -2.51 11.59
CA ARG A 642 -10.53 -2.51 12.74
C ARG A 642 -11.21 -1.15 12.98
N LEU A 643 -10.47 -0.05 12.87
CA LEU A 643 -10.87 1.29 13.32
C LEU A 643 -11.43 2.16 12.20
N LEU A 644 -11.10 1.89 10.94
CA LEU A 644 -11.56 2.69 9.81
C LEU A 644 -13.09 2.79 9.71
N PRO A 645 -13.88 1.72 9.84
CA PRO A 645 -15.34 1.85 9.79
C PRO A 645 -15.88 2.77 10.89
N VAL A 646 -15.29 2.68 12.09
CA VAL A 646 -15.68 3.49 13.26
C VAL A 646 -15.33 4.96 13.03
N ALA A 647 -14.11 5.24 12.59
CA ALA A 647 -13.65 6.59 12.28
C ALA A 647 -14.42 7.21 11.11
N HIS A 648 -14.81 6.40 10.12
CA HIS A 648 -15.63 6.83 9.01
C HIS A 648 -17.05 7.22 9.46
N ASP A 649 -17.71 6.38 10.26
CA ASP A 649 -19.04 6.68 10.78
C ASP A 649 -19.05 7.95 11.63
N ASP A 650 -18.01 8.16 12.46
CA ASP A 650 -17.86 9.38 13.25
C ASP A 650 -17.58 10.62 12.38
N ALA A 651 -16.72 10.48 11.36
CA ALA A 651 -16.47 11.56 10.40
C ALA A 651 -17.75 11.94 9.65
N ARG A 652 -18.58 10.96 9.26
CA ARG A 652 -19.87 11.20 8.62
C ARG A 652 -20.82 11.93 9.55
N LEU A 653 -20.90 11.48 10.80
CA LEU A 653 -21.70 12.13 11.84
C LEU A 653 -21.32 13.61 11.99
N PHE A 654 -20.03 13.88 12.08
CA PHE A 654 -19.48 15.22 12.21
C PHE A 654 -19.83 16.11 11.00
N VAL A 655 -19.62 15.63 9.77
CA VAL A 655 -19.82 16.43 8.55
C VAL A 655 -21.30 16.63 8.21
N GLU A 656 -22.13 15.59 8.33
CA GLU A 656 -23.52 15.62 7.84
C GLU A 656 -24.52 16.10 8.88
N ARG A 657 -24.30 15.78 10.17
CA ARG A 657 -25.29 16.02 11.23
C ARG A 657 -24.90 17.19 12.14
N ASP A 658 -23.63 17.30 12.51
CA ASP A 658 -23.18 18.25 13.53
C ASP A 658 -22.82 19.65 12.95
N GLY A 659 -23.18 19.91 11.68
CA GLY A 659 -22.87 21.19 11.02
C GLY A 659 -21.42 21.34 10.57
N GLY A 660 -20.61 20.27 10.65
CA GLY A 660 -19.22 20.25 10.21
C GLY A 660 -18.32 21.13 11.07
N MET A 661 -17.65 22.10 10.45
CA MET A 661 -16.55 22.86 11.07
C MET A 661 -16.98 23.97 12.04
N GLU A 662 -18.27 24.04 12.38
CA GLU A 662 -18.84 25.01 13.32
C GLU A 662 -18.84 24.46 14.76
N GLY A 663 -18.79 25.37 15.76
CA GLY A 663 -18.80 25.00 17.17
C GLY A 663 -17.50 24.41 17.73
N ALA A 664 -17.54 24.03 19.00
CA ALA A 664 -16.35 23.61 19.76
C ALA A 664 -15.70 22.33 19.18
N ARG A 665 -16.51 21.35 18.75
CA ARG A 665 -16.02 20.13 18.11
C ARG A 665 -15.37 20.45 16.75
N GLY A 666 -15.95 21.36 15.96
CA GLY A 666 -15.37 21.79 14.68
C GLY A 666 -13.98 22.44 14.83
N GLU A 667 -13.78 23.22 15.89
CA GLU A 667 -12.47 23.78 16.23
C GLU A 667 -11.45 22.70 16.63
N ALA A 668 -11.87 21.73 17.45
CA ALA A 668 -11.04 20.58 17.83
C ALA A 668 -10.65 19.72 16.62
N VAL A 669 -11.60 19.42 15.73
CA VAL A 669 -11.35 18.68 14.48
C VAL A 669 -10.41 19.47 13.56
N ARG A 670 -10.51 20.80 13.51
CA ARG A 670 -9.56 21.63 12.76
C ARG A 670 -8.13 21.48 13.28
N LEU A 671 -7.95 21.45 14.60
CA LEU A 671 -6.65 21.18 15.21
C LEU A 671 -6.15 19.78 14.85
N CYS A 672 -7.02 18.77 14.89
CA CYS A 672 -6.72 17.40 14.48
C CYS A 672 -6.24 17.33 13.01
N LEU A 673 -6.95 17.98 12.09
CA LEU A 673 -6.54 18.07 10.67
C LEU A 673 -5.16 18.71 10.49
N TYR A 674 -4.86 19.78 11.22
CA TYR A 674 -3.54 20.43 11.17
C TYR A 674 -2.45 19.55 11.80
N LEU A 675 -2.75 18.85 12.89
CA LEU A 675 -1.81 17.98 13.59
C LEU A 675 -1.36 16.81 12.70
N PHE A 676 -2.28 16.25 11.91
CA PHE A 676 -1.99 15.17 10.96
C PHE A 676 -1.69 15.65 9.54
N GLU A 677 -1.45 16.95 9.34
CA GLU A 677 -1.08 17.55 8.04
C GLU A 677 -2.11 17.26 6.93
N ARG A 678 -3.39 17.15 7.29
CA ARG A 678 -4.53 16.99 6.39
C ARG A 678 -5.24 18.32 6.11
N ASP A 679 -4.57 19.44 6.35
CA ASP A 679 -5.13 20.79 6.26
C ASP A 679 -5.29 21.30 4.83
N ALA A 680 -4.76 20.60 3.81
CA ALA A 680 -5.04 20.89 2.40
C ALA A 680 -6.56 20.86 2.07
N ALA A 681 -7.36 20.14 2.87
CA ALA A 681 -8.82 20.14 2.79
C ALA A 681 -9.47 21.43 3.31
N VAL A 682 -8.80 22.17 4.21
CA VAL A 682 -9.37 23.32 4.93
C VAL A 682 -9.59 24.56 4.04
N PRO A 683 -8.68 24.93 3.10
CA PRO A 683 -8.91 26.04 2.17
C PRO A 683 -10.09 25.82 1.20
N LEU A 684 -10.42 24.58 0.85
CA LEU A 684 -11.54 24.25 -0.05
C LEU A 684 -12.91 24.65 0.52
N LEU A 685 -12.98 24.88 1.83
CA LEU A 685 -14.18 25.33 2.54
C LEU A 685 -14.31 26.86 2.60
N ARG A 686 -13.20 27.60 2.51
CA ARG A 686 -13.21 29.08 2.56
C ARG A 686 -13.57 29.74 1.23
N SER A 687 -13.60 28.96 0.15
CA SER A 687 -13.90 29.45 -1.21
C SER A 687 -15.33 29.12 -1.67
N GLY A 688 -16.19 28.65 -0.76
CA GLY A 688 -17.63 28.47 -0.98
C GLY A 688 -18.42 29.70 -0.61
#